data_AF-A0A226EA62-F1
#
_entry.id   AF-A0A226EA62-F1
#
_cell.length_a   1.000
_cell.length_b   1.000
_cell.length_c   1.000
_cell.angle_alpha   90.00
_cell.angle_beta   90.00
_cell.angle_gamma   90.00
#
_symmetry.space_group_name_H-M   'P 1'
#
loop_
_entity.id
_entity.type
_entity.pdbx_description
1 polymer ?
#
loop_
_entity_poly.entity_id
_entity_poly.type
_entity_poly.pdbx_seq_one_letter_code
_entity_poly.pdbx_strand_id
1 'polypeptide(L)'
;MTELTALLFEFGELSPGSHIHIVTDKFNLETNFPPDFRIQTPNTFYKITNSSNFLRKVEYDALPTISPQHIRASSILSMLVIFVLSNPPETLDQTLNPSTIQIKKLTHAVNSGRNLLVPSILLEKELFQGRRYFKSPFAIFWFTNWIPTDRFQFPRKSFFMRQLYVNEIQPIYTTVFIVQIQTKRKRISKSELVLVCNHCFSKNSVEFITAGHISNLVPRIIWISRIKKSTQVRLGFHEQLDKLINDLAPTLYVGVQHDQIFKPYISYGCQNKFKAKNIKFFDISEIVLCGGNVTIYHLMFNRLYRDVTHPDEATQPVIYEEDHLMLSIQAERLVSTWTLFFSNLVGQSYSLIGEVSKRLVVRIGLGSWFLICLIFTQGYIGVLLNYLCAPLPQISVTNFYDLATPVCNYQQNNPNSQSRKCPQNLWYNVSIYVEKAYRELNPETEFRLMSPPDNAIYIDYIDSIVSAVGLNKPAEYISEVRQLGMHLTNFAKALADFAVERHHGYTAARPRFDSFQSARETTSAWIQKLAPSPDTYDDILAYSLQHPYEREYLPAGWLSLLKNRAGFDEMLEQELVKCSRTAWVDNTPQLKQCFDYLLRHYYWINFFIGKRPILGRPTAFQVHNTGVSKLGRRMSAFLESGCYDYFKTNSSRSGTLSAKMKNYTISIMTKMRPPLRHEAMNLSKSISTVFIIFCGLLLSSIWVHMVSVIYFCRIEVMNTAHKVTKVCLSVVGCSYN
;
A
#
# COMPACT_ATOMS: atom_id res chain seq x y z
N MET A 1 -12.16 -23.66 38.98
CA MET A 1 -10.74 -24.05 38.80
C MET A 1 -10.59 -25.26 37.91
N THR A 2 -11.29 -26.37 38.17
CA THR A 2 -11.24 -27.58 37.32
C THR A 2 -11.46 -27.27 35.83
N GLU A 3 -12.44 -26.43 35.50
CA GLU A 3 -12.74 -26.02 34.14
C GLU A 3 -11.64 -25.14 33.53
N LEU A 4 -11.04 -24.26 34.34
CA LEU A 4 -9.91 -23.43 33.91
C LEU A 4 -8.68 -24.30 33.62
N THR A 5 -8.38 -25.25 34.49
CA THR A 5 -7.29 -26.21 34.28
C THR A 5 -7.52 -27.06 33.04
N ALA A 6 -8.76 -27.54 32.82
CA ALA A 6 -9.10 -28.28 31.62
C ALA A 6 -8.92 -27.44 30.34
N LEU A 7 -9.34 -26.17 30.35
CA LEU A 7 -9.12 -25.26 29.23
C LEU A 7 -7.62 -25.01 29.00
N LEU A 8 -6.86 -24.72 30.06
CA LEU A 8 -5.41 -24.51 29.97
C LEU A 8 -4.66 -25.75 29.47
N PHE A 9 -5.12 -26.95 29.86
CA PHE A 9 -4.56 -28.21 29.39
C PHE A 9 -4.76 -28.42 27.89
N GLU A 10 -5.91 -28.01 27.34
CA GLU A 10 -6.20 -28.11 25.90
C GLU A 10 -5.37 -27.16 25.05
N PHE A 11 -4.95 -26.01 25.59
CA PHE A 11 -4.01 -25.13 24.89
C PHE A 11 -2.62 -25.74 24.72
N GLY A 12 -2.22 -26.66 25.60
CA GLY A 12 -0.89 -27.29 25.58
C GLY A 12 0.25 -26.28 25.73
N GLU A 13 1.38 -26.56 25.08
CA GLU A 13 2.47 -25.59 24.95
C GLU A 13 2.08 -24.49 23.96
N LEU A 14 2.03 -23.26 24.46
CA LEU A 14 1.75 -22.10 23.60
C LEU A 14 2.92 -21.85 22.65
N SER A 15 2.61 -21.44 21.43
CA SER A 15 3.64 -21.01 20.48
C SER A 15 4.40 -19.77 20.99
N PRO A 16 5.70 -19.64 20.66
CA PRO A 16 6.48 -18.45 21.02
C PRO A 16 5.78 -17.15 20.58
N GLY A 17 5.70 -16.17 21.47
CA GLY A 17 5.00 -14.90 21.23
C GLY A 17 3.49 -14.93 21.51
N SER A 18 2.96 -16.04 22.03
CA SER A 18 1.59 -16.13 22.55
C SER A 18 1.53 -15.73 24.02
N HIS A 19 0.54 -14.92 24.39
CA HIS A 19 0.36 -14.44 25.77
C HIS A 19 -1.01 -14.81 26.33
N ILE A 20 -1.04 -15.29 27.58
CA ILE A 20 -2.29 -15.52 28.33
C ILE A 20 -2.44 -14.43 29.39
N HIS A 21 -3.57 -13.75 29.35
CA HIS A 21 -3.99 -12.80 30.38
C HIS A 21 -5.18 -13.36 31.14
N ILE A 22 -5.06 -13.50 32.45
CA ILE A 22 -6.18 -13.92 33.31
C ILE A 22 -6.64 -12.69 34.10
N VAL A 23 -7.87 -12.25 33.82
CA VAL A 23 -8.53 -11.16 34.55
C VAL A 23 -9.54 -11.77 35.51
N THR A 24 -9.37 -11.49 36.80
CA THR A 24 -10.23 -12.02 37.85
C THR A 24 -10.54 -10.93 38.88
N ASP A 25 -11.61 -11.11 39.65
CA ASP A 25 -11.91 -10.23 40.77
C ASP A 25 -11.19 -10.67 42.05
N LYS A 26 -11.12 -9.75 43.01
CA LYS A 26 -10.44 -9.96 44.31
C LYS A 26 -10.92 -11.23 44.99
N PHE A 27 -12.24 -11.41 45.05
CA PHE A 27 -12.86 -12.53 45.74
C PHE A 27 -12.39 -13.85 45.14
N ASN A 28 -12.47 -14.02 43.82
CA ASN A 28 -11.99 -15.24 43.17
C ASN A 28 -10.51 -15.49 43.41
N LEU A 29 -9.67 -14.45 43.34
CA LEU A 29 -8.23 -14.57 43.58
C LEU A 29 -7.93 -15.08 45.00
N GLU A 30 -8.69 -14.63 46.00
CA GLU A 30 -8.48 -14.97 47.41
C GLU A 30 -9.09 -16.33 47.80
N THR A 31 -10.23 -16.71 47.20
CA THR A 31 -10.98 -17.90 47.64
C THR A 31 -10.83 -19.10 46.70
N ASN A 32 -10.68 -18.87 45.40
CA ASN A 32 -10.79 -19.91 44.38
C ASN A 32 -9.45 -20.24 43.71
N PHE A 33 -8.48 -19.32 43.70
CA PHE A 33 -7.15 -19.59 43.18
C PHE A 33 -6.24 -20.15 44.29
N PRO A 34 -5.57 -21.31 44.07
CA PRO A 34 -4.57 -21.81 45.00
C PRO A 34 -3.42 -20.78 45.16
N PRO A 35 -2.86 -20.60 46.37
CA PRO A 35 -1.75 -19.67 46.60
C PRO A 35 -0.48 -20.06 45.82
N ASP A 36 -0.36 -21.33 45.43
CA ASP A 36 0.72 -21.93 44.66
C ASP A 36 0.43 -22.02 43.14
N PHE A 37 -0.69 -21.49 42.67
CA PHE A 37 -1.04 -21.52 41.25
C PHE A 37 -0.08 -20.66 40.41
N ARG A 38 0.94 -21.31 39.84
CA ARG A 38 1.92 -20.70 38.93
C ARG A 38 1.70 -21.23 37.53
N ILE A 39 1.54 -20.33 36.55
CA ILE A 39 1.50 -20.68 35.13
C ILE A 39 2.87 -20.37 34.54
N GLN A 40 3.50 -21.33 33.86
CA GLN A 40 4.91 -21.29 33.43
C GLN A 40 5.23 -20.38 32.22
N THR A 41 4.26 -19.62 31.70
CA THR A 41 4.42 -18.67 30.59
C THR A 41 4.53 -17.22 31.11
N PRO A 42 4.96 -16.21 30.31
CA PRO A 42 4.88 -14.81 30.72
C PRO A 42 3.41 -14.38 30.86
N ASN A 43 2.84 -14.63 32.03
CA ASN A 43 1.45 -14.35 32.35
C ASN A 43 1.37 -13.13 33.23
N THR A 44 0.25 -12.43 33.13
CA THR A 44 -0.03 -11.32 34.03
C THR A 44 -1.45 -11.48 34.55
N PHE A 45 -1.55 -11.63 35.88
CA PHE A 45 -2.81 -11.59 36.60
C PHE A 45 -3.19 -10.14 36.78
N TYR A 46 -4.44 -9.79 36.44
CA TYR A 46 -4.93 -8.44 36.64
C TYR A 46 -6.14 -8.43 37.53
N LYS A 47 -6.06 -7.58 38.56
CA LYS A 47 -7.17 -7.21 39.41
C LYS A 47 -8.00 -6.15 38.70
N ILE A 48 -9.31 -6.37 38.62
CA ILE A 48 -10.31 -5.37 38.23
C ILE A 48 -10.27 -4.22 39.26
N THR A 49 -9.57 -3.12 38.96
CA THR A 49 -9.60 -1.88 39.75
C THR A 49 -10.51 -0.86 39.08
N ASN A 50 -11.56 -0.42 39.77
CA ASN A 50 -12.53 0.55 39.27
C ASN A 50 -11.94 1.97 39.28
N SER A 51 -11.16 2.35 38.25
CA SER A 51 -10.52 3.67 38.20
C SER A 51 -11.45 4.80 37.70
N SER A 52 -12.60 4.47 37.09
CA SER A 52 -13.45 5.49 36.43
C SER A 52 -14.37 6.26 37.36
N ASN A 53 -14.40 5.94 38.66
CA ASN A 53 -15.11 6.72 39.67
C ASN A 53 -14.12 7.24 40.71
N PHE A 54 -13.54 8.41 40.44
CA PHE A 54 -12.66 9.12 41.38
C PHE A 54 -13.34 9.32 42.76
N LEU A 55 -14.68 9.34 42.80
CA LEU A 55 -15.48 9.50 44.02
C LEU A 55 -15.74 8.21 44.83
N ARG A 56 -15.37 7.01 44.33
CA ARG A 56 -15.50 5.73 45.07
C ARG A 56 -14.17 4.98 45.22
N LYS A 57 -13.06 5.70 45.11
CA LYS A 57 -11.70 5.15 45.20
C LYS A 57 -11.41 4.47 46.55
N VAL A 58 -12.03 4.98 47.62
CA VAL A 58 -11.72 4.61 49.01
C VAL A 58 -12.13 3.18 49.41
N GLU A 59 -13.06 2.52 48.71
CA GLU A 59 -13.54 1.18 49.09
C GLU A 59 -12.70 0.00 48.54
N TYR A 60 -11.79 0.22 47.58
CA TYR A 60 -11.13 -0.88 46.86
C TYR A 60 -9.59 -0.82 46.82
N ASP A 61 -8.98 0.20 47.45
CA ASP A 61 -7.55 0.53 47.39
C ASP A 61 -6.63 -0.34 48.29
N ALA A 62 -7.18 -1.17 49.18
CA ALA A 62 -6.37 -1.93 50.15
C ALA A 62 -5.75 -3.25 49.62
N LEU A 63 -5.37 -3.36 48.34
CA LEU A 63 -4.63 -4.52 47.83
C LEU A 63 -3.51 -4.12 46.86
N PRO A 64 -2.44 -4.94 46.75
CA PRO A 64 -1.36 -4.71 45.80
C PRO A 64 -1.88 -4.63 44.36
N THR A 65 -1.75 -3.45 43.75
CA THR A 65 -1.81 -3.27 42.30
C THR A 65 -0.50 -3.80 41.70
N ILE A 66 -0.58 -4.82 40.85
CA ILE A 66 0.56 -5.20 40.03
C ILE A 66 0.77 -4.04 39.04
N SER A 67 1.90 -3.33 39.16
CA SER A 67 2.31 -2.35 38.15
C SER A 67 2.31 -3.04 36.79
N PRO A 68 1.57 -2.53 35.78
CA PRO A 68 1.55 -3.15 34.46
C PRO A 68 2.98 -3.30 33.97
N GLN A 69 3.50 -4.53 33.92
CA GLN A 69 4.80 -4.76 33.31
C GLN A 69 4.68 -4.35 31.84
N HIS A 70 5.61 -3.50 31.39
CA HIS A 70 5.63 -2.95 30.04
C HIS A 70 5.88 -4.05 29.00
N ILE A 71 4.84 -4.77 28.59
CA ILE A 71 4.92 -5.66 27.45
C ILE A 71 4.85 -4.78 26.20
N ARG A 72 5.92 -4.77 25.39
CA ARG A 72 5.88 -4.09 24.09
C ARG A 72 4.82 -4.77 23.23
N ALA A 73 3.77 -4.05 22.84
CA ALA A 73 2.69 -4.58 22.00
C ALA A 73 3.18 -5.25 20.70
N SER A 74 4.36 -4.85 20.19
CA SER A 74 4.99 -5.46 19.01
C SER A 74 5.51 -6.90 19.21
N SER A 75 5.57 -7.40 20.45
CA SER A 75 6.08 -8.74 20.79
C SER A 75 5.01 -9.81 20.95
N ILE A 76 3.73 -9.41 21.01
CA ILE A 76 2.60 -10.33 21.19
C ILE A 76 2.04 -10.65 19.80
N LEU A 77 2.30 -11.87 19.31
CA LEU A 77 1.79 -12.36 18.02
C LEU A 77 0.35 -12.87 18.14
N SER A 78 0.04 -13.51 19.27
CA SER A 78 -1.28 -14.01 19.61
C SER A 78 -1.60 -13.71 21.08
N MET A 79 -2.86 -13.39 21.37
CA MET A 79 -3.31 -13.11 22.72
C MET A 79 -4.53 -13.96 23.06
N LEU A 80 -4.53 -14.49 24.28
CA LEU A 80 -5.63 -15.18 24.89
C LEU A 80 -6.00 -14.46 26.18
N VAL A 81 -7.26 -14.04 26.31
CA VAL A 81 -7.74 -13.38 27.52
C VAL A 81 -8.78 -14.26 28.20
N ILE A 82 -8.58 -14.57 29.47
CA ILE A 82 -9.46 -15.42 30.26
C ILE A 82 -10.07 -14.57 31.38
N PHE A 83 -11.39 -14.43 31.39
CA PHE A 83 -12.13 -13.76 32.46
C PHE A 83 -12.67 -14.80 33.44
N VAL A 84 -12.29 -14.69 34.70
CA VAL A 84 -12.78 -15.56 35.79
C VAL A 84 -13.46 -14.66 36.82
N LEU A 85 -14.75 -14.40 36.67
CA LEU A 85 -15.49 -13.44 37.49
C LEU A 85 -16.35 -14.16 38.54
N SER A 86 -16.35 -13.68 39.78
CA SER A 86 -17.15 -14.27 40.85
C SER A 86 -18.58 -13.76 40.74
N ASN A 87 -19.51 -14.54 41.28
CA ASN A 87 -20.82 -13.99 41.60
C ASN A 87 -20.67 -12.81 42.58
N PRO A 88 -21.53 -11.78 42.47
CA PRO A 88 -21.62 -10.80 43.53
C PRO A 88 -21.96 -11.54 44.84
N PRO A 89 -21.32 -11.17 45.97
CA PRO A 89 -21.67 -11.74 47.26
C PRO A 89 -23.14 -11.44 47.57
N GLU A 90 -23.83 -12.37 48.22
CA GLU A 90 -25.25 -12.27 48.59
C GLU A 90 -25.58 -11.03 49.46
N THR A 91 -24.54 -10.43 50.05
CA THR A 91 -24.64 -9.23 50.89
C THR A 91 -24.73 -7.91 50.13
N LEU A 92 -24.59 -7.91 48.81
CA LEU A 92 -24.69 -6.69 48.00
C LEU A 92 -26.17 -6.31 47.80
N ASP A 93 -26.50 -5.05 48.10
CA ASP A 93 -27.81 -4.40 48.02
C ASP A 93 -28.81 -5.11 47.07
N GLN A 94 -29.78 -5.84 47.65
CA GLN A 94 -30.77 -6.65 46.93
C GLN A 94 -31.65 -5.83 45.97
N THR A 95 -31.56 -4.50 46.03
CA THR A 95 -32.28 -3.55 45.18
C THR A 95 -31.77 -3.52 43.73
N LEU A 96 -30.53 -3.92 43.47
CA LEU A 96 -29.97 -3.95 42.11
C LEU A 96 -30.19 -5.29 41.45
N ASN A 97 -30.75 -5.28 40.23
CA ASN A 97 -30.93 -6.48 39.41
C ASN A 97 -29.57 -7.20 39.23
N PRO A 98 -29.43 -8.49 39.64
CA PRO A 98 -28.19 -9.25 39.55
C PRO A 98 -27.52 -9.22 38.17
N SER A 99 -28.33 -9.16 37.10
CA SER A 99 -27.83 -9.05 35.72
C SER A 99 -27.02 -7.77 35.48
N THR A 100 -27.44 -6.65 36.08
CA THR A 100 -26.78 -5.35 35.91
C THR A 100 -25.41 -5.34 36.57
N ILE A 101 -25.28 -5.96 37.74
CA ILE A 101 -23.99 -6.08 38.45
C ILE A 101 -23.03 -6.94 37.63
N GLN A 102 -23.49 -8.08 37.11
CA GLN A 102 -22.68 -8.97 36.29
C GLN A 102 -22.23 -8.30 34.98
N ILE A 103 -23.11 -7.55 34.30
CA ILE A 103 -22.77 -6.80 33.09
C ILE A 103 -21.74 -5.70 33.37
N LYS A 104 -21.84 -5.01 34.51
CA LYS A 104 -20.86 -4.00 34.93
C LYS A 104 -19.50 -4.63 35.22
N LYS A 105 -19.47 -5.73 35.98
CA LYS A 105 -18.23 -6.51 36.23
C LYS A 105 -17.60 -6.97 34.92
N LEU A 106 -18.41 -7.51 34.00
CA LEU A 106 -17.95 -8.00 32.71
C LEU A 106 -17.39 -6.88 31.84
N THR A 107 -18.11 -5.76 31.73
CA THR A 107 -17.66 -4.59 30.98
C THR A 107 -16.34 -4.06 31.53
N HIS A 108 -16.21 -4.03 32.86
CA HIS A 108 -14.96 -3.64 33.51
C HIS A 108 -13.82 -4.62 33.23
N ALA A 109 -14.07 -5.94 33.30
CA ALA A 109 -13.08 -6.96 32.99
C ALA A 109 -12.56 -6.83 31.54
N VAL A 110 -13.48 -6.58 30.59
CA VAL A 110 -13.14 -6.34 29.18
C VAL A 110 -12.28 -5.10 29.01
N ASN A 111 -12.69 -3.99 29.61
CA ASN A 111 -11.93 -2.74 29.55
C ASN A 111 -10.56 -2.87 30.22
N SER A 112 -10.49 -3.61 31.33
CA SER A 112 -9.23 -3.91 32.01
C SER A 112 -8.30 -4.71 31.10
N GLY A 113 -8.80 -5.79 30.48
CA GLY A 113 -8.05 -6.58 29.51
C GLY A 113 -7.55 -5.77 28.31
N ARG A 114 -8.33 -4.78 27.85
CA ARG A 114 -7.95 -3.84 26.78
C ARG A 114 -6.88 -2.85 27.23
N ASN A 115 -6.99 -2.32 28.44
CA ASN A 115 -6.09 -1.27 28.97
C ASN A 115 -4.67 -1.78 29.24
N LEU A 116 -4.46 -3.09 29.36
CA LEU A 116 -3.13 -3.72 29.46
C LEU A 116 -2.22 -3.42 28.26
N LEU A 117 -2.84 -2.98 27.17
CA LEU A 117 -2.26 -2.93 25.84
C LEU A 117 -1.96 -1.48 25.43
N VAL A 118 -2.26 -0.53 26.32
CA VAL A 118 -2.04 0.90 26.13
C VAL A 118 -0.69 1.27 26.76
N PRO A 119 0.28 1.80 26.00
CA PRO A 119 1.54 2.27 26.59
C PRO A 119 1.26 3.41 27.57
N SER A 120 1.77 3.30 28.80
CA SER A 120 1.55 4.25 29.89
C SER A 120 2.39 5.54 29.80
N ILE A 121 3.10 5.77 28.70
CA ILE A 121 3.94 6.96 28.54
C ILE A 121 3.11 8.08 27.90
N LEU A 122 2.66 9.00 28.76
CA LEU A 122 2.58 10.45 28.54
C LEU A 122 2.05 10.95 27.18
N LEU A 123 0.85 11.54 27.19
CA LEU A 123 0.69 12.98 26.97
C LEU A 123 -0.71 13.43 27.41
N GLU A 124 -0.74 14.20 28.50
CA GLU A 124 -1.89 14.93 29.06
C GLU A 124 -2.52 15.95 28.08
N LYS A 125 -2.03 16.01 26.83
CA LYS A 125 -2.49 16.93 25.77
C LYS A 125 -2.69 16.29 24.41
N GLU A 126 -2.41 14.99 24.24
CA GLU A 126 -2.87 14.27 23.05
C GLU A 126 -4.25 13.68 23.34
N LEU A 127 -5.27 14.48 23.04
CA LEU A 127 -6.61 13.97 22.80
C LEU A 127 -6.50 12.89 21.70
N PHE A 128 -6.71 11.64 22.09
CA PHE A 128 -6.97 10.46 21.25
C PHE A 128 -5.76 9.60 20.84
N GLN A 129 -5.72 8.41 21.45
CA GLN A 129 -4.76 7.33 21.19
C GLN A 129 -4.84 6.82 19.75
N GLY A 130 -3.72 6.89 19.03
CA GLY A 130 -3.59 6.49 17.63
C GLY A 130 -3.80 4.99 17.34
N ARG A 131 -4.02 4.74 16.03
CA ARG A 131 -4.40 3.51 15.28
C ARG A 131 -3.60 2.21 15.51
N ARG A 132 -2.80 2.07 16.57
CA ARG A 132 -1.95 0.89 16.79
C ARG A 132 -2.62 -0.11 17.73
N TYR A 133 -3.66 -0.77 17.24
CA TYR A 133 -4.18 -2.00 17.87
C TYR A 133 -3.49 -3.24 17.28
N PHE A 134 -3.58 -4.39 17.95
CA PHE A 134 -2.99 -5.64 17.46
C PHE A 134 -3.41 -5.90 16.01
N LYS A 135 -2.43 -6.24 15.17
CA LYS A 135 -2.69 -6.72 13.81
C LYS A 135 -3.41 -8.08 13.79
N SER A 136 -3.47 -8.77 14.93
CA SER A 136 -3.95 -10.16 15.04
C SER A 136 -5.27 -10.26 15.83
N PRO A 137 -6.18 -11.17 15.44
CA PRO A 137 -7.36 -11.52 16.23
C PRO A 137 -6.94 -12.16 17.57
N PHE A 138 -7.72 -11.95 18.61
CA PHE A 138 -7.51 -12.57 19.92
C PHE A 138 -8.82 -13.18 20.46
N ALA A 139 -8.70 -14.20 21.29
CA ALA A 139 -9.84 -14.93 21.86
C ALA A 139 -10.05 -14.56 23.33
N ILE A 140 -11.31 -14.43 23.73
CA ILE A 140 -11.74 -14.23 25.12
C ILE A 140 -12.49 -15.48 25.60
N PHE A 141 -12.11 -16.01 26.77
CA PHE A 141 -12.86 -17.06 27.47
C PHE A 141 -13.41 -16.50 28.78
N TRP A 142 -14.73 -16.41 28.89
CA TRP A 142 -15.42 -15.88 30.06
C TRP A 142 -16.04 -17.02 30.89
N PHE A 143 -15.42 -17.33 32.02
CA PHE A 143 -15.90 -18.28 33.01
C PHE A 143 -16.93 -17.61 33.93
N THR A 144 -18.15 -18.14 33.90
CA THR A 144 -19.30 -17.61 34.64
C THR A 144 -20.32 -18.72 34.87
N ASN A 145 -21.09 -18.69 35.95
CA ASN A 145 -22.25 -19.57 36.10
C ASN A 145 -23.54 -18.94 35.51
N TRP A 146 -23.44 -17.70 35.01
CA TRP A 146 -24.54 -16.91 34.48
C TRP A 146 -24.31 -16.58 33.00
N ILE A 147 -25.26 -16.97 32.15
CA ILE A 147 -25.37 -16.52 30.76
C ILE A 147 -26.58 -15.57 30.68
N PRO A 148 -26.47 -14.40 30.04
CA PRO A 148 -27.63 -13.55 29.79
C PRO A 148 -28.73 -14.32 29.05
N THR A 149 -29.92 -14.42 29.64
CA THR A 149 -31.08 -15.08 29.01
C THR A 149 -31.59 -14.29 27.81
N ASP A 150 -31.46 -12.98 27.88
CA ASP A 150 -31.77 -12.07 26.79
C ASP A 150 -30.47 -11.65 26.05
N ARG A 151 -30.43 -11.93 24.76
CA ARG A 151 -29.37 -11.51 23.84
C ARG A 151 -29.13 -10.00 23.79
N PHE A 152 -30.13 -9.18 24.15
CA PHE A 152 -29.99 -7.73 24.23
C PHE A 152 -29.27 -7.26 25.49
N GLN A 153 -29.17 -8.11 26.53
CA GLN A 153 -28.45 -7.79 27.77
C GLN A 153 -26.94 -7.99 27.65
N PHE A 154 -26.46 -8.68 26.61
CA PHE A 154 -25.02 -8.84 26.40
C PHE A 154 -24.39 -7.49 26.01
N PRO A 155 -23.30 -7.03 26.67
CA PRO A 155 -22.70 -5.72 26.42
C PRO A 155 -21.89 -5.71 25.12
N ARG A 156 -22.58 -5.83 23.97
CA ARG A 156 -22.02 -5.91 22.62
C ARG A 156 -21.00 -4.81 22.35
N LYS A 157 -21.32 -3.57 22.74
CA LYS A 157 -20.45 -2.40 22.53
C LYS A 157 -19.10 -2.62 23.22
N SER A 158 -19.11 -3.13 24.44
CA SER A 158 -17.90 -3.36 25.24
C SER A 158 -17.02 -4.46 24.66
N PHE A 159 -17.59 -5.48 24.00
CA PHE A 159 -16.82 -6.59 23.43
C PHE A 159 -16.35 -6.35 22.00
N PHE A 160 -17.25 -5.85 21.15
CA PHE A 160 -17.07 -5.87 19.70
C PHE A 160 -16.93 -4.48 19.09
N MET A 161 -16.98 -3.41 19.89
CA MET A 161 -16.82 -2.05 19.41
C MET A 161 -15.82 -1.26 20.28
N ARG A 162 -15.20 -0.26 19.66
CA ARG A 162 -14.39 0.77 20.31
C ARG A 162 -14.81 2.12 19.76
N GLN A 163 -15.10 3.05 20.65
CA GLN A 163 -15.26 4.44 20.28
C GLN A 163 -13.86 5.08 20.26
N LEU A 164 -13.40 5.50 19.07
CA LEU A 164 -12.13 6.20 18.89
C LEU A 164 -12.30 7.70 19.07
N TYR A 165 -13.38 8.25 18.54
CA TYR A 165 -13.78 9.66 18.63
C TYR A 165 -15.28 9.76 18.89
N VAL A 166 -15.78 10.99 19.14
CA VAL A 166 -17.23 11.23 19.37
C VAL A 166 -18.09 10.57 18.28
N ASN A 167 -17.59 10.50 17.03
CA ASN A 167 -18.32 9.97 15.88
C ASN A 167 -17.65 8.75 15.20
N GLU A 168 -16.52 8.23 15.70
CA GLU A 168 -15.83 7.10 15.06
C GLU A 168 -15.91 5.86 15.93
N ILE A 169 -16.66 4.86 15.45
CA ILE A 169 -16.79 3.55 16.09
C ILE A 169 -16.03 2.53 15.24
N GLN A 170 -14.98 1.97 15.80
CA GLN A 170 -14.21 0.89 15.20
C GLN A 170 -14.72 -0.46 15.70
N PRO A 171 -15.07 -1.42 14.81
CA PRO A 171 -15.37 -2.78 15.23
C PRO A 171 -14.10 -3.49 15.69
N ILE A 172 -14.18 -4.25 16.78
CA ILE A 172 -13.09 -5.08 17.28
C ILE A 172 -13.40 -6.54 16.94
N TYR A 173 -12.46 -7.16 16.23
CA TYR A 173 -12.51 -8.58 15.87
C TYR A 173 -11.99 -9.43 17.03
N THR A 174 -12.90 -9.77 17.94
CA THR A 174 -12.64 -10.65 19.09
C THR A 174 -13.58 -11.83 19.06
N THR A 175 -13.05 -13.04 19.22
CA THR A 175 -13.87 -14.25 19.40
C THR A 175 -14.14 -14.44 20.88
N VAL A 176 -15.41 -14.50 21.29
CA VAL A 176 -15.77 -14.59 22.71
C VAL A 176 -16.45 -15.94 22.98
N PHE A 177 -15.88 -16.71 23.90
CA PHE A 177 -16.45 -17.94 24.44
C PHE A 177 -16.91 -17.71 25.87
N ILE A 178 -18.08 -18.21 26.23
CA ILE A 178 -18.59 -18.28 27.60
C ILE A 178 -18.46 -19.71 28.07
N VAL A 179 -17.77 -19.93 29.19
CA VAL A 179 -17.67 -21.22 29.87
C VAL A 179 -18.65 -21.21 31.03
N GLN A 180 -19.80 -21.86 30.85
CA GLN A 180 -20.85 -21.93 31.86
C GLN A 180 -20.50 -22.93 32.95
N ILE A 181 -20.08 -22.43 34.11
CA ILE A 181 -19.74 -23.23 35.28
C ILE A 181 -21.02 -23.73 35.93
N GLN A 182 -21.16 -25.05 36.07
CA GLN A 182 -22.32 -25.63 36.73
C GLN A 182 -22.16 -25.65 38.26
N THR A 183 -23.12 -25.04 38.97
CA THR A 183 -23.17 -25.07 40.44
C THR A 183 -23.76 -26.38 40.96
N LYS A 184 -22.90 -27.40 41.12
CA LYS A 184 -22.95 -28.60 42.00
C LYS A 184 -24.25 -29.39 42.29
N ARG A 185 -25.38 -29.21 41.61
CA ARG A 185 -26.61 -29.99 41.91
C ARG A 185 -26.75 -31.35 41.21
N LYS A 186 -25.89 -31.72 40.25
CA LYS A 186 -25.96 -33.04 39.57
C LYS A 186 -24.57 -33.68 39.49
N ARG A 187 -24.47 -34.97 39.85
CA ARG A 187 -23.21 -35.76 39.90
C ARG A 187 -22.45 -35.86 38.57
N ILE A 188 -23.05 -35.46 37.44
CA ILE A 188 -22.45 -35.46 36.10
C ILE A 188 -22.73 -34.11 35.42
N SER A 189 -22.31 -33.03 36.05
CA SER A 189 -22.44 -31.68 35.49
C SER A 189 -21.36 -31.42 34.44
N LYS A 190 -21.76 -31.24 33.17
CA LYS A 190 -20.88 -30.81 32.07
C LYS A 190 -20.96 -29.30 31.91
N SER A 191 -19.85 -28.59 32.09
CA SER A 191 -19.83 -27.13 31.87
C SER A 191 -19.98 -26.83 30.38
N GLU A 192 -20.88 -25.94 29.99
CA GLU A 192 -21.12 -25.65 28.56
C GLU A 192 -20.13 -24.61 28.05
N LEU A 193 -19.60 -24.83 26.85
CA LEU A 193 -18.79 -23.86 26.12
C LEU A 193 -19.68 -23.23 25.04
N VAL A 194 -19.94 -21.92 25.16
CA VAL A 194 -20.89 -21.19 24.32
C VAL A 194 -20.14 -20.10 23.55
N LEU A 195 -20.18 -20.13 22.22
CA LEU A 195 -19.66 -19.06 21.36
C LEU A 195 -20.66 -17.89 21.31
N VAL A 196 -20.18 -16.67 21.53
CA VAL A 196 -20.96 -15.44 21.34
C VAL A 196 -20.73 -14.93 19.93
N CYS A 197 -21.68 -15.17 19.04
CA CYS A 197 -21.60 -14.73 17.65
C CYS A 197 -22.28 -13.37 17.45
N ASN A 198 -21.49 -12.33 17.19
CA ASN A 198 -21.98 -10.97 16.96
C ASN A 198 -22.58 -10.74 15.55
N HIS A 199 -22.29 -11.64 14.61
CA HIS A 199 -22.65 -11.48 13.19
C HIS A 199 -23.61 -12.56 12.69
N CYS A 200 -23.95 -13.55 13.51
CA CYS A 200 -24.88 -14.62 13.13
C CYS A 200 -26.34 -14.15 13.09
N PHE A 201 -26.64 -12.97 13.65
CA PHE A 201 -28.00 -12.42 13.67
C PHE A 201 -28.10 -11.05 12.99
N SER A 202 -29.11 -10.87 12.14
CA SER A 202 -29.30 -9.66 11.32
C SER A 202 -29.81 -8.42 12.08
N LYS A 203 -30.29 -8.57 13.33
CA LYS A 203 -30.96 -7.48 14.09
C LYS A 203 -30.15 -6.93 15.27
N ASN A 204 -28.85 -6.68 15.09
CA ASN A 204 -28.01 -6.03 16.10
C ASN A 204 -27.85 -6.77 17.46
N SER A 205 -28.31 -8.02 17.59
CA SER A 205 -28.18 -8.84 18.79
C SER A 205 -27.08 -9.90 18.62
N VAL A 206 -26.50 -10.36 19.72
CA VAL A 206 -25.62 -11.54 19.69
C VAL A 206 -26.42 -12.84 19.64
N GLU A 207 -25.82 -13.89 19.10
CA GLU A 207 -26.34 -15.26 19.20
C GLU A 207 -25.41 -16.10 20.08
N PHE A 208 -26.01 -16.91 20.96
CA PHE A 208 -25.29 -17.83 21.84
C PHE A 208 -25.34 -19.23 21.26
N ILE A 209 -24.20 -19.74 20.79
CA ILE A 209 -24.11 -21.03 20.10
C ILE A 209 -23.31 -21.99 20.97
N THR A 210 -23.91 -23.08 21.45
CA THR A 210 -23.18 -24.11 22.21
C THR A 210 -22.15 -24.78 21.31
N ALA A 211 -20.87 -24.48 21.56
CA ALA A 211 -19.70 -24.96 20.83
C ALA A 211 -19.17 -26.29 21.39
N GLY A 212 -19.35 -26.54 22.69
CA GLY A 212 -18.75 -27.70 23.35
C GLY A 212 -19.20 -27.90 24.80
N HIS A 213 -18.61 -28.88 25.46
CA HIS A 213 -18.74 -29.14 26.88
C HIS A 213 -17.38 -29.44 27.51
N ILE A 214 -17.13 -28.91 28.70
CA ILE A 214 -15.97 -29.27 29.53
C ILE A 214 -16.43 -30.33 30.54
N SER A 215 -15.82 -31.51 30.48
CA SER A 215 -16.08 -32.59 31.43
C SER A 215 -15.10 -32.51 32.59
N ASN A 216 -15.57 -32.75 33.80
CA ASN A 216 -14.74 -32.87 34.99
C ASN A 216 -14.17 -34.29 35.20
N LEU A 217 -14.73 -35.30 34.53
CA LEU A 217 -14.28 -36.70 34.63
C LEU A 217 -12.94 -36.92 33.94
N VAL A 218 -12.72 -36.21 32.83
CA VAL A 218 -11.46 -36.15 32.09
C VAL A 218 -11.32 -34.68 31.71
N PRO A 219 -10.28 -33.96 32.16
CA PRO A 219 -10.10 -32.52 31.92
C PRO A 219 -9.81 -32.28 30.43
N ARG A 220 -10.87 -32.39 29.63
CA ARG A 220 -10.86 -32.26 28.17
C ARG A 220 -12.11 -31.52 27.72
N ILE A 221 -11.94 -30.75 26.65
CA ILE A 221 -13.04 -30.07 25.97
C ILE A 221 -13.61 -31.04 24.94
N ILE A 222 -14.89 -31.35 25.08
CA ILE A 222 -15.65 -32.14 24.12
C ILE A 222 -16.38 -31.17 23.19
N TRP A 223 -15.89 -30.98 21.99
CA TRP A 223 -16.52 -30.12 20.98
C TRP A 223 -17.78 -30.75 20.40
N ILE A 224 -18.84 -29.97 20.23
CA ILE A 224 -20.10 -30.41 19.60
C ILE A 224 -20.03 -30.02 18.12
N SER A 225 -19.42 -30.87 17.29
CA SER A 225 -19.56 -30.70 15.84
C SER A 225 -20.96 -31.12 15.43
N ARG A 226 -21.85 -30.16 15.14
CA ARG A 226 -23.15 -30.44 14.50
C ARG A 226 -23.00 -31.00 13.07
N ILE A 227 -21.79 -30.92 12.49
CA ILE A 227 -21.50 -31.42 11.15
C ILE A 227 -20.93 -32.84 11.29
N LYS A 228 -21.77 -33.84 10.96
CA LYS A 228 -21.36 -35.24 10.78
C LYS A 228 -20.39 -35.34 9.59
N LYS A 229 -19.08 -35.13 9.82
CA LYS A 229 -18.05 -35.57 8.87
C LYS A 229 -17.00 -36.44 9.56
N SER A 230 -16.99 -37.69 9.09
CA SER A 230 -16.18 -38.83 9.49
C SER A 230 -14.75 -38.70 8.97
N THR A 231 -13.91 -37.88 9.61
CA THR A 231 -12.45 -38.05 9.50
C THR A 231 -11.81 -37.85 10.87
N GLN A 232 -11.36 -38.97 11.46
CA GLN A 232 -10.70 -39.10 12.77
C GLN A 232 -9.24 -38.57 12.77
N VAL A 233 -8.95 -37.45 12.11
CA VAL A 233 -7.63 -36.82 12.28
C VAL A 233 -7.72 -35.92 13.51
N ARG A 234 -6.89 -36.19 14.54
CA ARG A 234 -6.72 -35.31 15.69
C ARG A 234 -6.07 -34.00 15.24
N LEU A 235 -6.91 -33.01 14.96
CA LEU A 235 -6.46 -31.63 14.71
C LEU A 235 -6.00 -30.98 16.02
N GLY A 236 -5.04 -30.06 15.98
CA GLY A 236 -4.63 -29.28 17.15
C GLY A 236 -5.75 -28.33 17.62
N PHE A 237 -5.70 -27.84 18.87
CA PHE A 237 -6.72 -26.94 19.43
C PHE A 237 -7.03 -25.74 18.51
N HIS A 238 -5.99 -25.04 18.03
CA HIS A 238 -6.14 -23.89 17.13
C HIS A 238 -6.81 -24.27 15.80
N GLU A 239 -6.49 -25.44 15.24
CA GLU A 239 -7.11 -25.93 14.00
C GLU A 239 -8.57 -26.34 14.20
N GLN A 240 -8.89 -26.94 15.35
CA GLN A 240 -10.27 -27.26 15.72
C GLN A 240 -11.10 -26.01 15.93
N LEU A 241 -10.53 -25.00 16.60
CA LEU A 241 -11.16 -23.70 16.83
C LEU A 241 -11.41 -22.97 15.51
N ASP A 242 -10.40 -22.88 14.64
CA ASP A 242 -10.51 -22.27 13.32
C ASP A 242 -11.56 -23.00 12.46
N LYS A 243 -11.54 -24.33 12.46
CA LYS A 243 -12.53 -25.13 11.72
C LYS A 243 -13.94 -24.87 12.23
N LEU A 244 -14.13 -24.87 13.55
CA LEU A 244 -15.43 -24.61 14.17
C LEU A 244 -15.94 -23.19 13.85
N ILE A 245 -15.09 -22.16 13.92
CA ILE A 245 -15.48 -20.78 13.57
C ILE A 245 -15.89 -20.70 12.10
N ASN A 246 -15.14 -21.34 11.19
CA ASN A 246 -15.48 -21.36 9.77
C ASN A 246 -16.81 -22.08 9.49
N ASP A 247 -17.07 -23.18 10.20
CA ASP A 247 -18.29 -23.96 10.06
C ASP A 247 -19.52 -23.23 10.64
N LEU A 248 -19.33 -22.45 11.70
CA LEU A 248 -20.41 -21.70 12.37
C LEU A 248 -20.71 -20.33 11.74
N ALA A 249 -19.77 -19.76 10.96
CA ALA A 249 -19.89 -18.43 10.37
C ALA A 249 -19.38 -18.37 8.92
N PRO A 250 -20.02 -19.06 7.95
CA PRO A 250 -19.55 -19.04 6.56
C PRO A 250 -19.59 -17.61 5.98
N THR A 251 -18.52 -17.20 5.30
CA THR A 251 -18.50 -15.92 4.56
C THR A 251 -19.44 -16.02 3.35
N LEU A 252 -20.62 -15.40 3.45
CA LEU A 252 -21.65 -15.44 2.39
C LEU A 252 -21.44 -14.38 1.29
N TYR A 253 -20.80 -13.23 1.59
CA TYR A 253 -20.64 -12.14 0.63
C TYR A 253 -19.36 -11.32 0.82
N VAL A 254 -18.92 -10.65 -0.24
CA VAL A 254 -17.77 -9.73 -0.31
C VAL A 254 -18.23 -8.43 -0.98
N GLY A 255 -18.20 -7.31 -0.28
CA GLY A 255 -18.37 -5.99 -0.92
C GLY A 255 -17.04 -5.50 -1.50
N VAL A 256 -17.07 -4.82 -2.64
CA VAL A 256 -15.93 -4.16 -3.28
C VAL A 256 -16.33 -2.72 -3.59
N GLN A 257 -15.63 -1.76 -3.01
CA GLN A 257 -15.91 -0.34 -3.19
C GLN A 257 -14.99 0.27 -4.27
N HIS A 258 -15.55 1.06 -5.19
CA HIS A 258 -14.82 1.67 -6.31
C HIS A 258 -15.16 3.16 -6.45
N ASP A 259 -14.19 3.92 -6.98
CA ASP A 259 -14.29 5.36 -7.24
C ASP A 259 -15.17 5.69 -8.47
N GLN A 260 -15.26 4.77 -9.43
CA GLN A 260 -15.99 4.95 -10.68
C GLN A 260 -17.47 4.52 -10.58
N ILE A 261 -18.29 5.16 -11.42
CA ILE A 261 -19.72 4.89 -11.59
C ILE A 261 -19.91 3.52 -12.25
N PHE A 262 -19.80 2.43 -11.48
CA PHE A 262 -20.21 1.10 -11.91
C PHE A 262 -21.66 0.84 -11.52
N LYS A 263 -22.46 0.29 -12.45
CA LYS A 263 -23.76 -0.29 -12.05
C LYS A 263 -23.48 -1.42 -11.05
N PRO A 264 -24.18 -1.47 -9.91
CA PRO A 264 -24.01 -2.56 -8.96
C PRO A 264 -24.21 -3.88 -9.70
N TYR A 265 -23.21 -4.75 -9.61
CA TYR A 265 -23.21 -6.06 -10.22
C TYR A 265 -23.08 -7.10 -9.11
N ILE A 266 -23.82 -8.19 -9.25
CA ILE A 266 -23.82 -9.33 -8.34
C ILE A 266 -23.16 -10.49 -9.09
N SER A 267 -21.95 -10.87 -8.68
CA SER A 267 -21.30 -12.08 -9.20
C SER A 267 -21.78 -13.29 -8.39
N TYR A 268 -22.36 -14.29 -9.07
CA TYR A 268 -22.87 -15.53 -8.47
C TYR A 268 -21.86 -16.68 -8.57
N GLY A 269 -20.56 -16.39 -8.42
CA GLY A 269 -19.51 -17.40 -8.55
C GLY A 269 -19.56 -18.19 -9.86
N CYS A 270 -18.86 -19.32 -9.90
CA CYS A 270 -18.50 -20.03 -11.14
C CYS A 270 -19.64 -20.87 -11.77
N GLN A 271 -20.91 -20.57 -11.46
CA GLN A 271 -22.03 -21.38 -11.93
C GLN A 271 -22.49 -21.09 -13.35
N ASN A 272 -22.05 -20.01 -14.01
CA ASN A 272 -22.45 -19.75 -15.40
C ASN A 272 -21.28 -19.20 -16.23
N LYS A 273 -20.89 -19.96 -17.27
CA LYS A 273 -20.06 -19.47 -18.39
C LYS A 273 -20.86 -18.41 -19.16
N PHE A 274 -20.85 -17.17 -18.68
CA PHE A 274 -21.50 -16.07 -19.38
C PHE A 274 -20.65 -15.63 -20.59
N LYS A 275 -21.23 -15.70 -21.78
CA LYS A 275 -20.75 -14.98 -22.98
C LYS A 275 -21.07 -13.49 -22.82
N ALA A 276 -20.27 -12.73 -22.07
CA ALA A 276 -20.44 -11.28 -21.94
C ALA A 276 -19.25 -10.50 -22.54
N LYS A 277 -19.55 -9.44 -23.29
CA LYS A 277 -18.63 -8.67 -24.15
C LYS A 277 -17.71 -7.66 -23.44
N ASN A 278 -17.67 -7.59 -22.11
CA ASN A 278 -16.85 -6.59 -21.39
C ASN A 278 -16.00 -7.24 -20.28
N ILE A 279 -14.68 -7.23 -20.49
CA ILE A 279 -13.70 -8.19 -19.93
C ILE A 279 -12.94 -7.65 -18.68
N LYS A 280 -13.09 -6.39 -18.28
CA LYS A 280 -12.05 -5.74 -17.44
C LYS A 280 -12.00 -6.09 -15.94
N PHE A 281 -12.98 -6.76 -15.36
CA PHE A 281 -12.97 -7.13 -13.92
C PHE A 281 -13.41 -8.58 -13.63
N PHE A 282 -13.99 -9.28 -14.61
CA PHE A 282 -14.48 -10.66 -14.45
C PHE A 282 -13.36 -11.62 -14.06
N ASP A 283 -12.15 -11.40 -14.59
CA ASP A 283 -11.01 -12.32 -14.42
C ASP A 283 -10.53 -12.46 -12.97
N ILE A 284 -10.59 -11.41 -12.14
CA ILE A 284 -10.15 -11.52 -10.73
C ILE A 284 -11.13 -12.41 -9.94
N SER A 285 -12.44 -12.29 -10.22
CA SER A 285 -13.47 -13.11 -9.57
C SER A 285 -13.43 -14.56 -10.03
N GLU A 286 -13.09 -14.82 -11.29
CA GLU A 286 -13.01 -16.17 -11.85
C GLU A 286 -11.72 -16.90 -11.43
N ILE A 287 -10.60 -16.17 -11.30
CA ILE A 287 -9.29 -16.76 -10.98
C ILE A 287 -9.09 -16.96 -9.47
N VAL A 288 -9.50 -16.01 -8.62
CA VAL A 288 -9.18 -16.03 -7.17
C VAL A 288 -10.30 -16.66 -6.32
N LEU A 289 -11.55 -16.61 -6.79
CA LEU A 289 -12.74 -16.95 -5.99
C LEU A 289 -13.47 -18.22 -6.44
N CYS A 290 -13.00 -18.96 -7.44
CA CYS A 290 -13.60 -20.26 -7.77
C CYS A 290 -13.41 -21.27 -6.64
N GLY A 291 -14.53 -21.81 -6.15
CA GLY A 291 -14.60 -22.86 -5.12
C GLY A 291 -15.45 -22.54 -3.88
N GLY A 292 -16.05 -21.35 -3.77
CA GLY A 292 -16.99 -21.01 -2.69
C GLY A 292 -18.23 -20.26 -3.18
N ASN A 293 -19.39 -20.47 -2.53
CA ASN A 293 -20.61 -19.68 -2.73
C ASN A 293 -20.40 -18.28 -2.14
N VAL A 294 -19.65 -17.42 -2.83
CA VAL A 294 -19.39 -16.05 -2.40
C VAL A 294 -20.04 -15.09 -3.38
N THR A 295 -20.94 -14.26 -2.87
CA THR A 295 -21.59 -13.21 -3.66
C THR A 295 -20.82 -11.90 -3.53
N ILE A 296 -20.43 -11.29 -4.65
CA ILE A 296 -19.66 -10.04 -4.65
C ILE A 296 -20.59 -8.85 -4.95
N TYR A 297 -20.60 -7.82 -4.10
CA TYR A 297 -21.35 -6.57 -4.30
C TYR A 297 -20.41 -5.42 -4.66
N HIS A 298 -20.70 -4.67 -5.73
CA HIS A 298 -19.95 -3.45 -6.07
C HIS A 298 -20.71 -2.18 -5.62
N LEU A 299 -20.07 -1.32 -4.81
CA LEU A 299 -20.68 -0.08 -4.27
C LEU A 299 -19.90 1.17 -4.72
N MET A 300 -20.61 2.23 -5.13
CA MET A 300 -20.03 3.54 -5.46
C MET A 300 -19.82 4.42 -4.22
N PHE A 301 -18.75 5.22 -4.21
CA PHE A 301 -18.48 6.24 -3.17
C PHE A 301 -19.61 7.27 -3.00
N ASN A 302 -20.32 7.66 -4.07
CA ASN A 302 -21.07 8.92 -4.07
C ASN A 302 -22.54 8.85 -3.60
N ARG A 303 -23.06 7.66 -3.24
CA ARG A 303 -24.48 7.50 -2.82
C ARG A 303 -24.71 7.24 -1.33
N LEU A 304 -23.66 6.95 -0.55
CA LEU A 304 -23.83 6.65 0.88
C LEU A 304 -23.79 7.88 1.79
N TYR A 305 -23.31 9.04 1.30
CA TYR A 305 -23.14 10.22 2.16
C TYR A 305 -24.35 11.14 2.30
N ARG A 306 -25.39 11.03 1.45
CA ARG A 306 -26.56 11.93 1.56
C ARG A 306 -27.81 11.34 2.22
N ASP A 307 -27.99 10.02 2.22
CA ASP A 307 -29.19 9.39 2.83
C ASP A 307 -28.90 8.54 4.08
N VAL A 308 -27.66 8.47 4.56
CA VAL A 308 -27.33 7.78 5.82
C VAL A 308 -27.09 8.82 6.92
N THR A 309 -28.19 9.40 7.42
CA THR A 309 -28.22 10.17 8.67
C THR A 309 -28.45 9.28 9.90
N HIS A 310 -28.21 7.97 9.80
CA HIS A 310 -28.17 7.09 10.97
C HIS A 310 -26.71 6.85 11.43
N PRO A 311 -26.35 7.26 12.67
CA PRO A 311 -24.97 7.26 13.18
C PRO A 311 -24.44 5.87 13.61
N ASP A 312 -24.97 4.77 13.05
CA ASP A 312 -24.73 3.41 13.55
C ASP A 312 -23.98 2.47 12.58
N GLU A 313 -23.42 2.96 11.47
CA GLU A 313 -22.62 2.12 10.57
C GLU A 313 -21.11 2.37 10.72
N ALA A 314 -20.48 1.40 11.37
CA ALA A 314 -19.06 1.39 11.74
C ALA A 314 -18.12 1.31 10.52
N THR A 315 -17.01 2.04 10.60
CA THR A 315 -15.97 2.13 9.58
C THR A 315 -15.17 0.83 9.42
N GLN A 316 -14.72 0.57 8.19
CA GLN A 316 -14.29 -0.73 7.66
C GLN A 316 -12.78 -0.75 7.34
N PRO A 317 -12.11 -1.91 7.38
CA PRO A 317 -10.67 -1.99 7.17
C PRO A 317 -10.25 -1.80 5.71
N VAL A 318 -9.15 -1.07 5.52
CA VAL A 318 -8.52 -0.73 4.23
C VAL A 318 -7.09 -1.32 4.24
N ILE A 319 -6.71 -2.03 3.18
CA ILE A 319 -5.35 -2.55 2.98
C ILE A 319 -4.57 -1.54 2.13
N TYR A 320 -3.45 -1.04 2.64
CA TYR A 320 -2.60 -0.07 1.94
C TYR A 320 -1.47 -0.75 1.18
N GLU A 321 -1.10 -0.17 0.05
CA GLU A 321 0.06 -0.49 -0.78
C GLU A 321 1.10 0.63 -0.58
N GLU A 322 2.25 0.33 0.03
CA GLU A 322 3.42 1.21 0.08
C GLU A 322 4.63 0.38 -0.34
N ASP A 323 4.93 0.27 -1.64
CA ASP A 323 6.23 -0.21 -2.12
C ASP A 323 6.36 0.04 -3.61
N HIS A 324 7.12 1.07 -4.04
CA HIS A 324 7.62 1.06 -5.43
C HIS A 324 8.83 1.93 -5.79
N LEU A 325 9.43 2.70 -4.88
CA LEU A 325 10.43 3.70 -5.30
C LEU A 325 11.93 3.33 -5.11
N MET A 326 12.26 2.22 -4.43
CA MET A 326 13.68 1.95 -4.05
C MET A 326 14.46 1.02 -5.00
N LEU A 327 13.79 0.16 -5.78
CA LEU A 327 14.50 -0.93 -6.48
C LEU A 327 15.05 -0.57 -7.87
N SER A 328 14.58 0.49 -8.53
CA SER A 328 14.98 0.80 -9.91
C SER A 328 16.30 1.60 -10.02
N ILE A 329 16.79 2.22 -8.95
CA ILE A 329 17.97 3.10 -9.00
C ILE A 329 19.29 2.33 -8.72
N GLN A 330 19.23 1.11 -8.14
CA GLN A 330 20.43 0.35 -7.80
C GLN A 330 21.04 -0.46 -8.96
N ALA A 331 20.25 -0.85 -9.97
CA ALA A 331 20.74 -1.71 -11.04
C ALA A 331 21.67 -0.99 -12.05
N GLU A 332 21.54 0.33 -12.22
CA GLU A 332 22.34 1.09 -13.19
C GLU A 332 23.74 1.49 -12.67
N ARG A 333 24.05 1.29 -11.38
CA ARG A 333 25.33 1.72 -10.78
C ARG A 333 26.40 0.62 -10.65
N LEU A 334 26.07 -0.65 -10.85
CA LEU A 334 27.00 -1.77 -10.58
C LEU A 334 28.01 -2.04 -11.72
N VAL A 335 27.81 -1.49 -12.91
CA VAL A 335 28.67 -1.77 -14.09
C VAL A 335 29.95 -0.93 -14.14
N SER A 336 30.14 0.07 -13.25
CA SER A 336 31.22 1.07 -13.40
C SER A 336 32.43 0.90 -12.47
N THR A 337 32.27 0.38 -11.25
CA THR A 337 33.35 0.43 -10.25
C THR A 337 34.45 -0.62 -10.49
N TRP A 338 34.09 -1.82 -10.93
CA TRP A 338 35.05 -2.91 -11.18
C TRP A 338 35.91 -2.68 -12.42
N THR A 339 35.31 -2.16 -13.49
CA THR A 339 36.03 -1.83 -14.74
C THR A 339 37.03 -0.70 -14.54
N LEU A 340 36.68 0.33 -13.77
CA LEU A 340 37.60 1.40 -13.38
C LEU A 340 38.71 0.89 -12.43
N PHE A 341 38.39 0.00 -11.50
CA PHE A 341 39.38 -0.62 -10.62
C PHE A 341 40.42 -1.43 -11.42
N PHE A 342 39.96 -2.32 -12.32
CA PHE A 342 40.87 -3.11 -13.15
C PHE A 342 41.72 -2.21 -14.07
N SER A 343 41.14 -1.16 -14.66
CA SER A 343 41.91 -0.21 -15.47
C SER A 343 42.99 0.51 -14.67
N ASN A 344 42.69 0.97 -13.44
CA ASN A 344 43.68 1.63 -12.59
C ASN A 344 44.79 0.68 -12.10
N LEU A 345 44.43 -0.57 -11.77
CA LEU A 345 45.39 -1.60 -11.36
C LEU A 345 46.33 -1.98 -12.51
N VAL A 346 45.82 -1.91 -13.74
CA VAL A 346 46.54 -2.15 -15.00
C VAL A 346 47.35 -0.92 -15.43
N GLY A 347 46.86 0.30 -15.18
CA GLY A 347 47.55 1.56 -15.49
C GLY A 347 48.74 1.84 -14.58
N GLN A 348 48.73 1.30 -13.36
CA GLN A 348 49.92 1.25 -12.51
C GLN A 348 50.87 0.17 -13.04
N SER A 349 51.83 0.58 -13.86
CA SER A 349 52.84 -0.29 -14.45
C SER A 349 53.75 -0.89 -13.36
N TYR A 350 53.41 -2.10 -12.89
CA TYR A 350 54.33 -2.88 -12.07
C TYR A 350 55.47 -3.41 -12.96
N SER A 351 56.71 -3.04 -12.65
CA SER A 351 57.87 -3.65 -13.29
C SER A 351 57.93 -5.12 -12.86
N LEU A 352 57.58 -6.04 -13.76
CA LEU A 352 57.82 -7.47 -13.56
C LEU A 352 59.35 -7.70 -13.51
N ILE A 353 59.90 -7.70 -12.30
CA ILE A 353 61.32 -7.97 -12.04
C ILE A 353 61.59 -9.46 -12.22
N GLY A 354 62.56 -9.79 -13.10
CA GLY A 354 63.13 -11.14 -13.21
C GLY A 354 63.04 -11.80 -14.59
N GLU A 355 63.38 -13.09 -14.65
CA GLU A 355 63.44 -13.90 -15.88
C GLU A 355 62.10 -14.01 -16.62
N VAL A 356 60.98 -13.83 -15.92
CA VAL A 356 59.64 -13.89 -16.51
C VAL A 356 59.43 -12.77 -17.53
N SER A 357 60.01 -11.58 -17.31
CA SER A 357 59.96 -10.45 -18.26
C SER A 357 60.68 -10.75 -19.58
N LYS A 358 61.63 -11.70 -19.61
CA LYS A 358 62.41 -12.00 -20.81
C LYS A 358 61.67 -12.95 -21.76
N ARG A 359 60.61 -13.62 -21.29
CA ARG A 359 59.83 -14.53 -22.13
C ARG A 359 58.92 -13.73 -23.07
N LEU A 360 59.26 -13.75 -24.36
CA LEU A 360 58.52 -13.08 -25.44
C LEU A 360 57.01 -13.36 -25.41
N VAL A 361 56.64 -14.61 -25.11
CA VAL A 361 55.25 -15.08 -25.04
C VAL A 361 54.44 -14.32 -23.99
N VAL A 362 55.05 -14.02 -22.83
CA VAL A 362 54.41 -13.27 -21.75
C VAL A 362 54.22 -11.81 -22.15
N ARG A 363 55.22 -11.21 -22.82
CA ARG A 363 55.12 -9.82 -23.31
C ARG A 363 54.03 -9.65 -24.37
N ILE A 364 53.90 -10.59 -25.30
CA ILE A 364 52.86 -10.51 -26.34
C ILE A 364 51.48 -10.73 -25.70
N GLY A 365 51.31 -11.77 -24.89
CA GLY A 365 50.02 -12.07 -24.25
C GLY A 365 49.53 -10.94 -23.34
N LEU A 366 50.36 -10.52 -22.37
CA LEU A 366 50.01 -9.42 -21.47
C LEU A 366 49.93 -8.10 -22.23
N GLY A 367 50.89 -7.78 -23.10
CA GLY A 367 50.91 -6.51 -23.85
C GLY A 367 49.65 -6.30 -24.69
N SER A 368 49.19 -7.34 -25.40
CA SER A 368 47.93 -7.29 -26.16
C SER A 368 46.71 -7.11 -25.23
N TRP A 369 46.70 -7.79 -24.07
CA TRP A 369 45.65 -7.63 -23.07
C TRP A 369 45.60 -6.21 -22.49
N PHE A 370 46.75 -5.64 -22.14
CA PHE A 370 46.89 -4.26 -21.65
C PHE A 370 46.39 -3.23 -22.69
N LEU A 371 46.78 -3.40 -23.96
CA LEU A 371 46.33 -2.54 -25.05
C LEU A 371 44.80 -2.55 -25.19
N ILE A 372 44.19 -3.74 -25.10
CA ILE A 372 42.74 -3.94 -25.13
C ILE A 372 42.05 -3.21 -23.97
N CYS A 373 42.56 -3.37 -22.74
CA CYS A 373 42.02 -2.69 -21.57
C CYS A 373 42.05 -1.16 -21.77
N LEU A 374 43.14 -0.62 -22.30
CA LEU A 374 43.30 0.81 -22.59
C LEU A 374 42.28 1.32 -23.61
N ILE A 375 42.09 0.62 -24.73
CA ILE A 375 41.11 1.00 -25.76
C ILE A 375 39.70 1.01 -25.17
N PHE A 376 39.33 -0.01 -24.39
CA PHE A 376 38.04 -0.06 -23.73
C PHE A 376 37.86 1.06 -22.72
N THR A 377 38.88 1.35 -21.90
CA THR A 377 38.73 2.42 -20.91
C THR A 377 38.64 3.78 -21.58
N GLN A 378 39.48 4.06 -22.58
CA GLN A 378 39.44 5.34 -23.32
C GLN A 378 38.13 5.49 -24.10
N GLY A 379 37.63 4.42 -24.74
CA GLY A 379 36.34 4.43 -25.43
C GLY A 379 35.16 4.65 -24.47
N TYR A 380 35.17 3.98 -23.32
CA TYR A 380 34.17 4.18 -22.27
C TYR A 380 34.21 5.58 -21.69
N ILE A 381 35.40 6.10 -21.37
CA ILE A 381 35.60 7.47 -20.89
C ILE A 381 35.12 8.48 -21.96
N GLY A 382 35.37 8.23 -23.24
CA GLY A 382 34.88 9.07 -24.33
C GLY A 382 33.36 9.13 -24.40
N VAL A 383 32.68 7.98 -24.29
CA VAL A 383 31.21 7.92 -24.24
C VAL A 383 30.68 8.59 -22.97
N LEU A 384 31.30 8.34 -21.82
CA LEU A 384 30.95 8.94 -20.53
C LEU A 384 31.12 10.47 -20.58
N LEU A 385 32.24 10.97 -21.11
CA LEU A 385 32.49 12.39 -21.30
C LEU A 385 31.49 13.00 -22.27
N ASN A 386 31.12 12.31 -23.34
CA ASN A 386 30.09 12.81 -24.25
C ASN A 386 28.73 12.91 -23.53
N TYR A 387 28.45 12.00 -22.58
CA TYR A 387 27.25 12.05 -21.75
C TYR A 387 27.32 13.14 -20.65
N LEU A 388 28.50 13.38 -20.08
CA LEU A 388 28.74 14.38 -19.03
C LEU A 388 28.86 15.80 -19.59
N CYS A 389 29.44 15.95 -20.78
CA CYS A 389 29.62 17.21 -21.50
C CYS A 389 28.45 17.50 -22.45
N ALA A 390 27.55 16.55 -22.68
CA ALA A 390 26.26 16.86 -23.30
C ALA A 390 25.62 17.98 -22.47
N PRO A 391 25.19 19.09 -23.11
CA PRO A 391 24.56 20.17 -22.38
C PRO A 391 23.41 19.57 -21.55
N LEU A 392 23.48 19.76 -20.23
CA LEU A 392 22.44 19.29 -19.32
C LEU A 392 21.09 19.69 -19.91
N PRO A 393 20.12 18.76 -20.02
CA PRO A 393 18.83 19.06 -20.62
C PRO A 393 18.28 20.29 -19.92
N GLN A 394 18.04 21.35 -20.71
CA GLN A 394 17.98 22.73 -20.21
C GLN A 394 16.96 22.92 -19.10
N ILE A 395 15.91 22.09 -19.02
CA ILE A 395 14.95 22.02 -17.92
C ILE A 395 14.36 20.61 -17.89
N SER A 396 14.84 19.71 -17.02
CA SER A 396 14.10 18.46 -16.74
C SER A 396 13.09 18.72 -15.62
N VAL A 397 11.81 18.86 -15.99
CA VAL A 397 10.70 18.90 -15.02
C VAL A 397 10.63 17.52 -14.38
N THR A 398 11.20 17.37 -13.19
CA THR A 398 11.23 16.07 -12.48
C THR A 398 10.31 16.07 -11.28
N ASN A 399 10.05 17.26 -10.73
CA ASN A 399 9.23 17.46 -9.55
C ASN A 399 8.07 18.42 -9.87
N PHE A 400 7.03 18.36 -9.04
CA PHE A 400 5.85 19.19 -9.24
C PHE A 400 6.05 20.66 -8.96
N TYR A 401 7.02 21.00 -8.11
CA TYR A 401 7.46 22.38 -7.92
C TYR A 401 7.95 23.01 -9.23
N ASP A 402 8.38 22.20 -10.20
CA ASP A 402 8.83 22.69 -11.50
C ASP A 402 7.64 23.05 -12.42
N LEU A 403 6.42 22.56 -12.13
CA LEU A 403 5.21 22.81 -12.93
C LEU A 403 4.51 24.12 -12.55
N ALA A 404 4.59 24.51 -11.28
CA ALA A 404 3.85 25.63 -10.74
C ALA A 404 4.70 26.42 -9.74
N THR A 405 4.69 27.74 -9.88
CA THR A 405 5.22 28.62 -8.84
C THR A 405 4.33 28.46 -7.59
N PRO A 406 4.90 28.05 -6.44
CA PRO A 406 4.11 27.89 -5.24
C PRO A 406 3.50 29.23 -4.85
N VAL A 407 2.22 29.22 -4.46
CA VAL A 407 1.47 30.44 -4.12
C VAL A 407 2.10 31.20 -2.95
N CYS A 408 2.77 30.48 -2.06
CA CYS A 408 3.48 31.01 -0.89
C CYS A 408 4.65 30.09 -0.52
N ASN A 409 5.61 30.61 0.24
CA ASN A 409 6.78 29.82 0.64
C ASN A 409 6.43 28.92 1.84
N TYR A 410 6.43 27.61 1.63
CA TYR A 410 6.19 26.62 2.69
C TYR A 410 7.44 26.35 3.54
N GLN A 411 8.65 26.53 2.99
CA GLN A 411 9.89 26.23 3.71
C GLN A 411 10.12 27.25 4.81
N GLN A 412 9.70 26.90 6.03
CA GLN A 412 9.90 27.71 7.24
C GLN A 412 11.38 27.88 7.62
N ASN A 413 12.29 27.12 7.01
CA ASN A 413 13.68 27.02 7.45
C ASN A 413 14.63 28.06 6.83
N ASN A 414 14.17 28.94 5.94
CA ASN A 414 15.01 30.03 5.44
C ASN A 414 14.63 31.35 6.13
N PRO A 415 15.30 31.72 7.24
CA PRO A 415 14.98 32.94 7.99
C PRO A 415 15.21 34.22 7.19
N ASN A 416 15.97 34.16 6.07
CA ASN A 416 16.32 35.32 5.27
C ASN A 416 15.39 35.57 4.07
N SER A 417 14.49 34.64 3.73
CA SER A 417 13.52 34.92 2.67
C SER A 417 12.36 35.74 3.24
N GLN A 418 12.37 37.06 3.00
CA GLN A 418 11.23 37.94 3.26
C GLN A 418 9.97 37.58 2.43
N SER A 419 9.99 36.48 1.68
CA SER A 419 8.82 35.94 0.98
C SER A 419 7.71 35.62 1.98
N ARG A 420 6.50 36.11 1.70
CA ARG A 420 5.31 35.95 2.54
C ARG A 420 5.15 34.49 3.00
N LYS A 421 5.18 34.29 4.32
CA LYS A 421 4.82 33.03 4.97
C LYS A 421 3.42 32.62 4.51
N CYS A 422 3.21 31.34 4.18
CA CYS A 422 1.88 30.84 3.86
C CYS A 422 0.90 31.17 5.01
N PRO A 423 -0.28 31.74 4.75
CA PRO A 423 -1.27 31.89 5.79
C PRO A 423 -1.71 30.50 6.27
N GLN A 424 -2.20 30.45 7.49
CA GLN A 424 -2.93 29.28 7.96
C GLN A 424 -4.23 29.17 7.16
N ASN A 425 -4.56 27.96 6.68
CA ASN A 425 -5.82 27.65 6.01
C ASN A 425 -5.96 28.35 4.64
N LEU A 426 -4.99 28.10 3.76
CA LEU A 426 -4.87 28.61 2.39
C LEU A 426 -6.18 28.47 1.61
N TRP A 427 -6.85 27.32 1.72
CA TRP A 427 -8.10 27.02 1.01
C TRP A 427 -9.29 27.90 1.41
N TYR A 428 -9.23 28.53 2.58
CA TYR A 428 -10.30 29.39 3.10
C TYR A 428 -9.92 30.88 3.07
N ASN A 429 -8.69 31.21 2.66
CA ASN A 429 -8.23 32.58 2.61
C ASN A 429 -8.76 33.28 1.34
N VAL A 430 -9.89 33.96 1.48
CA VAL A 430 -10.57 34.69 0.39
C VAL A 430 -9.64 35.64 -0.34
N SER A 431 -8.79 36.37 0.39
CA SER A 431 -7.91 37.36 -0.21
C SER A 431 -6.85 36.70 -1.10
N ILE A 432 -6.24 35.59 -0.66
CA ILE A 432 -5.31 34.82 -1.50
C ILE A 432 -6.03 34.17 -2.67
N TYR A 433 -7.23 33.63 -2.44
CA TYR A 433 -8.03 33.06 -3.51
C TYR A 433 -8.32 34.08 -4.61
N VAL A 434 -8.82 35.27 -4.27
CA VAL A 434 -9.06 36.33 -5.26
C VAL A 434 -7.77 36.75 -5.97
N GLU A 435 -6.67 36.93 -5.23
CA GLU A 435 -5.38 37.36 -5.80
C GLU A 435 -4.78 36.29 -6.74
N LYS A 436 -4.91 35.00 -6.42
CA LYS A 436 -4.17 33.92 -7.09
C LYS A 436 -5.00 33.09 -8.06
N ALA A 437 -6.32 33.01 -7.89
CA ALA A 437 -7.18 32.20 -8.74
C ALA A 437 -7.39 32.81 -10.13
N TYR A 438 -7.50 34.14 -10.19
CA TYR A 438 -7.83 34.89 -11.40
C TYR A 438 -6.63 35.61 -12.03
N ARG A 439 -5.42 35.43 -11.49
CA ARG A 439 -4.23 35.99 -12.12
C ARG A 439 -4.00 35.34 -13.48
N GLU A 440 -3.40 36.08 -14.40
CA GLU A 440 -2.95 35.52 -15.66
C GLU A 440 -1.82 34.50 -15.42
N LEU A 441 -1.84 33.40 -16.19
CA LEU A 441 -0.76 32.42 -16.17
C LEU A 441 0.46 32.99 -16.90
N ASN A 442 1.63 33.02 -16.26
CA ASN A 442 2.84 33.49 -16.93
C ASN A 442 3.37 32.40 -17.89
N PRO A 443 3.26 32.58 -19.22
CA PRO A 443 3.63 31.54 -20.17
C PRO A 443 5.14 31.29 -20.24
N GLU A 444 5.96 32.21 -19.72
CA GLU A 444 7.43 32.10 -19.72
C GLU A 444 7.97 31.29 -18.55
N THR A 445 7.22 31.18 -17.45
CA THR A 445 7.69 30.53 -16.21
C THR A 445 6.83 29.36 -15.77
N GLU A 446 5.57 29.28 -16.18
CA GLU A 446 4.62 28.28 -15.69
C GLU A 446 4.15 27.32 -16.77
N PHE A 447 3.78 26.11 -16.35
CA PHE A 447 3.24 25.11 -17.27
C PHE A 447 1.72 25.18 -17.32
N ARG A 448 1.19 25.07 -18.54
CA ARG A 448 -0.20 24.74 -18.80
C ARG A 448 -0.41 23.26 -18.53
N LEU A 449 -1.51 22.90 -17.87
CA LEU A 449 -1.83 21.51 -17.53
C LEU A 449 -2.97 21.04 -18.42
N MET A 450 -2.71 19.97 -19.14
CA MET A 450 -3.66 19.28 -19.99
C MET A 450 -4.07 17.97 -19.35
N SER A 451 -5.36 17.69 -19.36
CA SER A 451 -5.92 16.43 -18.89
C SER A 451 -7.16 16.10 -19.74
N PRO A 452 -7.50 14.83 -19.93
CA PRO A 452 -8.75 14.46 -20.58
C PRO A 452 -9.96 15.07 -19.85
N PRO A 453 -11.06 15.33 -20.56
CA PRO A 453 -12.31 15.80 -19.98
C PRO A 453 -12.95 14.74 -19.08
N ASP A 454 -13.78 15.18 -18.13
CA ASP A 454 -14.59 14.29 -17.30
C ASP A 454 -15.79 13.75 -18.07
N ASN A 455 -15.64 12.55 -18.65
CA ASN A 455 -16.57 11.98 -19.63
C ASN A 455 -17.99 11.69 -19.10
N ALA A 456 -18.19 11.53 -17.79
CA ALA A 456 -19.40 10.86 -17.30
C ALA A 456 -20.63 11.76 -17.10
N ILE A 457 -20.42 13.07 -16.92
CA ILE A 457 -21.49 14.01 -16.53
C ILE A 457 -21.51 15.25 -17.43
N TYR A 458 -20.39 15.57 -18.09
CA TYR A 458 -20.24 16.84 -18.78
C TYR A 458 -20.85 16.88 -20.18
N ILE A 459 -20.83 15.80 -20.96
CA ILE A 459 -21.21 15.88 -22.39
C ILE A 459 -22.66 16.35 -22.55
N ASP A 460 -23.59 15.78 -21.78
CA ASP A 460 -25.02 16.13 -21.86
C ASP A 460 -25.29 17.56 -21.33
N TYR A 461 -24.62 17.95 -20.25
CA TYR A 461 -24.78 19.29 -19.65
C TYR A 461 -24.18 20.39 -20.53
N ILE A 462 -22.98 20.15 -21.08
CA ILE A 462 -22.32 21.05 -22.01
C ILE A 462 -23.15 21.19 -23.29
N ASP A 463 -23.67 20.09 -23.85
CA ASP A 463 -24.52 20.16 -25.04
C ASP A 463 -25.78 21.01 -24.77
N SER A 464 -26.41 20.86 -23.60
CA SER A 464 -27.55 21.70 -23.22
C SER A 464 -27.20 23.19 -23.13
N ILE A 465 -26.03 23.55 -22.59
CA ILE A 465 -25.64 24.96 -22.49
C ILE A 465 -25.17 25.51 -23.85
N VAL A 466 -24.42 24.73 -24.62
CA VAL A 466 -23.98 25.11 -25.97
C VAL A 466 -25.18 25.35 -26.87
N SER A 467 -26.25 24.55 -26.74
CA SER A 467 -27.52 24.80 -27.41
C SER A 467 -28.20 26.09 -26.96
N ALA A 468 -28.03 26.53 -25.71
CA ALA A 468 -28.63 27.76 -25.19
C ALA A 468 -27.84 29.04 -25.56
N VAL A 469 -26.51 28.99 -25.57
CA VAL A 469 -25.63 30.15 -25.78
C VAL A 469 -25.25 30.37 -27.25
N GLY A 470 -25.31 29.31 -28.08
CA GLY A 470 -24.94 29.34 -29.48
C GLY A 470 -23.44 29.06 -29.73
N LEU A 471 -23.14 28.38 -30.83
CA LEU A 471 -21.80 27.85 -31.15
C LEU A 471 -20.71 28.91 -31.43
N ASN A 472 -21.10 30.18 -31.62
CA ASN A 472 -20.21 31.19 -32.21
C ASN A 472 -19.28 31.90 -31.21
N LYS A 473 -19.36 31.60 -29.90
CA LYS A 473 -18.57 32.29 -28.86
C LYS A 473 -17.93 31.35 -27.81
N PRO A 474 -17.09 30.40 -28.22
CA PRO A 474 -16.51 29.40 -27.31
C PRO A 474 -15.59 30.00 -26.24
N ALA A 475 -14.92 31.14 -26.51
CA ALA A 475 -14.04 31.79 -25.54
C ALA A 475 -14.81 32.46 -24.38
N GLU A 476 -15.92 33.15 -24.70
CA GLU A 476 -16.82 33.75 -23.71
C GLU A 476 -17.42 32.66 -22.81
N TYR A 477 -17.79 31.52 -23.41
CA TYR A 477 -18.29 30.35 -22.70
C TYR A 477 -17.29 29.72 -21.73
N ILE A 478 -16.03 29.50 -22.14
CA ILE A 478 -15.01 28.94 -21.25
C ILE A 478 -14.78 29.85 -20.04
N SER A 479 -14.78 31.17 -20.27
CA SER A 479 -14.69 32.15 -19.19
C SER A 479 -15.86 32.01 -18.22
N GLU A 480 -17.09 31.94 -18.73
CA GLU A 480 -18.30 31.79 -17.92
C GLU A 480 -18.30 30.47 -17.13
N VAL A 481 -17.98 29.34 -17.76
CA VAL A 481 -17.89 28.03 -17.10
C VAL A 481 -16.83 28.02 -16.00
N ARG A 482 -15.66 28.66 -16.24
CA ARG A 482 -14.63 28.84 -15.21
C ARG A 482 -15.12 29.73 -14.07
N GLN A 483 -15.88 30.79 -14.36
CA GLN A 483 -16.50 31.66 -13.36
C GLN A 483 -17.61 30.96 -12.56
N LEU A 484 -18.31 30.00 -13.17
CA LEU A 484 -19.27 29.10 -12.50
C LEU A 484 -18.59 28.07 -11.59
N GLY A 485 -17.26 28.00 -11.64
CA GLY A 485 -16.47 27.14 -10.80
C GLY A 485 -16.46 25.68 -11.17
N MET A 486 -16.76 25.41 -12.44
CA MET A 486 -16.75 24.09 -13.02
C MET A 486 -15.33 23.66 -13.38
N HIS A 487 -14.96 22.43 -13.02
CA HIS A 487 -13.72 21.78 -13.43
C HIS A 487 -13.97 21.04 -14.73
N LEU A 488 -13.20 21.37 -15.78
CA LEU A 488 -13.46 20.89 -17.15
C LEU A 488 -12.65 19.63 -17.48
N THR A 489 -11.61 19.35 -16.72
CA THR A 489 -10.69 18.22 -16.88
C THR A 489 -10.70 17.30 -15.67
N ASN A 490 -10.39 16.01 -15.90
CA ASN A 490 -10.25 15.00 -14.85
C ASN A 490 -9.26 15.43 -13.76
N PHE A 491 -8.14 16.05 -14.16
CA PHE A 491 -7.13 16.50 -13.21
C PHE A 491 -7.62 17.65 -12.32
N ALA A 492 -8.27 18.68 -12.88
CA ALA A 492 -8.82 19.77 -12.08
C ALA A 492 -9.88 19.27 -11.09
N LYS A 493 -10.73 18.33 -11.52
CA LYS A 493 -11.67 17.66 -10.64
C LYS A 493 -10.98 16.85 -9.53
N ALA A 494 -9.94 16.08 -9.87
CA ALA A 494 -9.19 15.28 -8.89
C ALA A 494 -8.50 16.16 -7.82
N LEU A 495 -8.01 17.34 -8.20
CA LEU A 495 -7.48 18.34 -7.26
C LEU A 495 -8.58 18.91 -6.36
N ALA A 496 -9.76 19.20 -6.91
CA ALA A 496 -10.89 19.68 -6.14
C ALA A 496 -11.41 18.61 -5.15
N ASP A 497 -11.53 17.36 -5.60
CA ASP A 497 -11.91 16.24 -4.74
C ASP A 497 -10.89 16.03 -3.63
N PHE A 498 -9.59 16.15 -3.94
CA PHE A 498 -8.51 16.12 -2.94
C PHE A 498 -8.66 17.22 -1.89
N ALA A 499 -8.99 18.44 -2.30
CA ALA A 499 -9.22 19.55 -1.39
C ALA A 499 -10.44 19.30 -0.48
N VAL A 500 -11.55 18.80 -1.04
CA VAL A 500 -12.77 18.45 -0.28
C VAL A 500 -12.51 17.35 0.74
N GLU A 501 -11.74 16.32 0.38
CA GLU A 501 -11.39 15.21 1.26
C GLU A 501 -10.56 15.67 2.46
N ARG A 502 -9.68 16.66 2.30
CA ARG A 502 -8.80 17.16 3.38
C ARG A 502 -9.37 18.32 4.18
N HIS A 503 -10.18 19.16 3.55
CA HIS A 503 -10.68 20.40 4.13
C HIS A 503 -12.20 20.33 4.28
N HIS A 504 -12.67 19.81 5.40
CA HIS A 504 -14.11 19.66 5.66
C HIS A 504 -14.84 21.01 5.54
N GLY A 505 -15.91 21.03 4.75
CA GLY A 505 -16.67 22.26 4.46
C GLY A 505 -16.11 23.07 3.29
N TYR A 506 -14.98 22.70 2.71
CA TYR A 506 -14.61 23.17 1.38
C TYR A 506 -15.60 22.61 0.36
N THR A 507 -16.20 23.48 -0.43
CA THR A 507 -17.09 23.08 -1.53
C THR A 507 -16.26 22.81 -2.76
N ALA A 508 -16.46 21.65 -3.41
CA ALA A 508 -15.74 21.26 -4.63
C ALA A 508 -15.84 22.30 -5.76
N ALA A 509 -16.93 23.08 -5.79
CA ALA A 509 -17.14 24.12 -6.79
C ALA A 509 -16.23 25.32 -6.52
N ARG A 510 -15.58 25.86 -7.56
CA ARG A 510 -14.85 27.12 -7.41
C ARG A 510 -15.90 28.19 -7.07
N PRO A 511 -15.79 28.88 -5.94
CA PRO A 511 -16.82 29.82 -5.58
C PRO A 511 -17.03 30.92 -6.63
N ARG A 512 -18.29 31.24 -6.94
CA ARG A 512 -18.66 32.41 -7.74
C ARG A 512 -18.13 33.66 -7.02
N PHE A 513 -17.44 34.51 -7.76
CA PHE A 513 -16.84 35.73 -7.23
C PHE A 513 -17.89 36.61 -6.50
N ASP A 514 -19.08 36.72 -7.08
CA ASP A 514 -20.17 37.56 -6.54
C ASP A 514 -20.76 37.04 -5.23
N SER A 515 -20.72 35.72 -4.98
CA SER A 515 -21.23 35.15 -3.73
C SER A 515 -20.24 35.30 -2.57
N PHE A 516 -18.97 35.59 -2.84
CA PHE A 516 -17.95 35.76 -1.79
C PHE A 516 -17.92 37.15 -1.19
N GLN A 517 -18.28 38.19 -1.96
CA GLN A 517 -18.30 39.56 -1.43
C GLN A 517 -19.38 39.74 -0.36
N SER A 518 -20.56 39.15 -0.53
CA SER A 518 -21.65 39.23 0.46
C SER A 518 -21.43 38.35 1.69
N ALA A 519 -20.66 37.27 1.57
CA ALA A 519 -20.39 36.34 2.67
C ALA A 519 -19.17 36.71 3.54
N ARG A 520 -18.34 37.68 3.10
CA ARG A 520 -16.99 37.95 3.64
C ARG A 520 -16.94 38.26 5.14
N GLU A 521 -18.00 38.83 5.70
CA GLU A 521 -18.01 39.30 7.10
C GLU A 521 -18.54 38.27 8.11
N THR A 522 -19.43 37.35 7.72
CA THR A 522 -20.07 36.42 8.66
C THR A 522 -19.49 35.01 8.65
N THR A 523 -18.96 34.51 7.54
CA THR A 523 -18.42 33.13 7.47
C THR A 523 -16.97 32.99 7.90
N SER A 524 -16.15 34.04 7.81
CA SER A 524 -14.71 33.97 8.12
C SER A 524 -14.42 33.55 9.57
N ALA A 525 -15.21 34.04 10.53
CA ALA A 525 -15.05 33.70 11.94
C ALA A 525 -15.46 32.25 12.26
N TRP A 526 -16.49 31.72 11.60
CA TRP A 526 -16.95 30.35 11.82
C TRP A 526 -16.00 29.32 11.18
N ILE A 527 -15.54 29.61 9.96
CA ILE A 527 -14.62 28.74 9.21
C ILE A 527 -13.25 28.65 9.89
N GLN A 528 -12.72 29.76 10.42
CA GLN A 528 -11.46 29.72 11.18
C GLN A 528 -11.52 28.83 12.42
N LYS A 529 -12.73 28.67 13.01
CA LYS A 529 -12.94 27.82 14.18
C LYS A 529 -13.04 26.33 13.84
N LEU A 530 -13.23 25.98 12.56
CA LEU A 530 -13.51 24.63 12.07
C LEU A 530 -12.35 23.96 11.32
N ALA A 531 -11.26 24.67 11.06
CA ALA A 531 -10.06 24.13 10.42
C ALA A 531 -9.00 23.81 11.49
N PRO A 532 -8.99 22.60 12.08
CA PRO A 532 -8.13 22.28 13.22
C PRO A 532 -6.67 22.01 12.85
N SER A 533 -6.35 21.76 11.57
CA SER A 533 -5.00 21.39 11.13
C SER A 533 -4.41 22.37 10.13
N PRO A 534 -3.14 22.79 10.28
CA PRO A 534 -2.46 23.61 9.29
C PRO A 534 -2.33 22.86 7.96
N ASP A 535 -2.37 23.60 6.84
CA ASP A 535 -2.15 23.03 5.51
C ASP A 535 -0.79 22.34 5.42
N THR A 536 -0.79 21.14 4.85
CA THR A 536 0.42 20.41 4.54
C THR A 536 1.07 20.94 3.27
N TYR A 537 2.29 20.48 2.99
CA TYR A 537 2.96 20.77 1.73
C TYR A 537 2.10 20.37 0.51
N ASP A 538 1.45 19.19 0.56
CA ASP A 538 0.63 18.69 -0.54
C ASP A 538 -0.62 19.54 -0.76
N ASP A 539 -1.19 20.12 0.30
CA ASP A 539 -2.31 21.06 0.22
C ASP A 539 -1.92 22.33 -0.54
N ILE A 540 -0.75 22.88 -0.24
CA ILE A 540 -0.22 24.08 -0.90
C ILE A 540 0.13 23.77 -2.35
N LEU A 541 0.71 22.60 -2.63
CA LEU A 541 1.00 22.16 -3.98
C LEU A 541 -0.30 21.97 -4.79
N ALA A 542 -1.30 21.29 -4.25
CA ALA A 542 -2.58 21.08 -4.92
C ALA A 542 -3.29 22.40 -5.18
N TYR A 543 -3.32 23.30 -4.19
CA TYR A 543 -3.86 24.65 -4.33
C TYR A 543 -3.10 25.42 -5.42
N SER A 544 -1.77 25.33 -5.40
CA SER A 544 -0.93 25.97 -6.40
C SER A 544 -1.29 25.40 -7.75
N LEU A 545 -1.31 24.08 -7.97
CA LEU A 545 -1.64 23.43 -9.25
C LEU A 545 -3.03 23.78 -9.79
N GLN A 546 -4.01 24.03 -8.90
CA GLN A 546 -5.36 24.42 -9.27
C GLN A 546 -5.47 25.90 -9.71
N HIS A 547 -4.52 26.76 -9.33
CA HIS A 547 -4.59 28.21 -9.56
C HIS A 547 -3.33 28.77 -10.28
N PRO A 548 -3.48 29.62 -11.29
CA PRO A 548 -4.74 30.22 -11.75
C PRO A 548 -5.59 29.26 -12.59
N TYR A 549 -6.86 29.60 -12.79
CA TYR A 549 -7.78 28.79 -13.60
C TYR A 549 -7.37 28.67 -15.05
N GLU A 550 -6.59 29.61 -15.55
CA GLU A 550 -5.99 29.54 -16.89
C GLU A 550 -4.97 28.42 -17.05
N ARG A 551 -4.48 27.85 -15.93
CA ARG A 551 -3.56 26.71 -15.98
C ARG A 551 -4.21 25.49 -16.60
N GLU A 552 -5.51 25.30 -16.40
CA GLU A 552 -6.28 24.27 -17.08
C GLU A 552 -6.41 24.63 -18.57
N TYR A 553 -5.60 23.97 -19.40
CA TYR A 553 -5.54 24.27 -20.82
C TYR A 553 -6.61 23.52 -21.60
N LEU A 554 -7.43 24.30 -22.29
CA LEU A 554 -8.42 23.83 -23.25
C LEU A 554 -8.15 24.55 -24.57
N PRO A 555 -7.94 23.81 -25.68
CA PRO A 555 -7.72 24.44 -26.98
C PRO A 555 -8.98 25.17 -27.47
N ALA A 556 -8.78 26.07 -28.42
CA ALA A 556 -9.89 26.60 -29.20
C ALA A 556 -10.63 25.44 -29.90
N GLY A 557 -11.96 25.41 -29.78
CA GLY A 557 -12.78 24.34 -30.35
C GLY A 557 -12.77 23.03 -29.56
N TRP A 558 -12.28 22.99 -28.31
CA TRP A 558 -12.31 21.78 -27.48
C TRP A 558 -13.69 21.12 -27.40
N LEU A 559 -14.78 21.90 -27.43
CA LEU A 559 -16.16 21.42 -27.43
C LEU A 559 -16.48 20.46 -28.58
N SER A 560 -15.99 20.75 -29.80
CA SER A 560 -16.20 19.84 -30.93
C SER A 560 -15.34 18.58 -30.81
N LEU A 561 -14.16 18.71 -30.20
CA LEU A 561 -13.26 17.60 -29.91
C LEU A 561 -13.80 16.68 -28.80
N LEU A 562 -14.60 17.17 -27.85
CA LEU A 562 -15.24 16.32 -26.83
C LEU A 562 -16.15 15.25 -27.45
N LYS A 563 -16.85 15.59 -28.53
CA LYS A 563 -17.74 14.65 -29.24
C LYS A 563 -16.96 13.52 -29.92
N ASN A 564 -15.69 13.76 -30.23
CA ASN A 564 -14.81 12.81 -30.86
C ASN A 564 -13.51 12.66 -30.07
N ARG A 565 -13.48 11.69 -29.14
CA ARG A 565 -12.30 11.40 -28.30
C ARG A 565 -11.00 11.29 -29.09
N ALA A 566 -11.03 10.73 -30.30
CA ALA A 566 -9.84 10.62 -31.15
C ALA A 566 -9.31 12.00 -31.60
N GLY A 567 -10.20 12.97 -31.83
CA GLY A 567 -9.83 14.35 -32.13
C GLY A 567 -9.20 15.06 -30.93
N PHE A 568 -9.68 14.78 -29.71
CA PHE A 568 -9.03 15.30 -28.50
C PHE A 568 -7.62 14.71 -28.32
N ASP A 569 -7.46 13.39 -28.50
CA ASP A 569 -6.16 12.72 -28.40
C ASP A 569 -5.16 13.23 -29.47
N GLU A 570 -5.62 13.47 -30.71
CA GLU A 570 -4.83 14.08 -31.78
C GLU A 570 -4.36 15.49 -31.39
N MET A 571 -5.28 16.32 -30.90
CA MET A 571 -4.97 17.68 -30.49
C MET A 571 -4.00 17.72 -29.30
N LEU A 572 -4.15 16.80 -28.35
CA LEU A 572 -3.24 16.67 -27.21
C LEU A 572 -1.84 16.28 -27.66
N GLU A 573 -1.72 15.33 -28.58
CA GLU A 573 -0.43 14.98 -29.19
C GLU A 573 0.19 16.17 -29.94
N GLN A 574 -0.62 16.92 -30.70
CA GLN A 574 -0.16 18.13 -31.40
C GLN A 574 0.42 19.17 -30.43
N GLU A 575 -0.23 19.41 -29.30
CA GLU A 575 0.26 20.40 -28.32
C GLU A 575 1.53 19.94 -27.59
N LEU A 576 1.61 18.67 -27.20
CA LEU A 576 2.81 18.12 -26.55
C LEU A 576 4.04 18.20 -27.45
N VAL A 577 3.84 17.94 -28.73
CA VAL A 577 4.92 17.87 -29.70
C VAL A 577 5.42 19.26 -30.14
N LYS A 578 4.64 20.33 -29.92
CA LYS A 578 5.11 21.73 -30.10
C LYS A 578 6.24 22.12 -29.13
N CYS A 579 6.55 21.29 -28.13
CA CYS A 579 7.53 21.57 -27.08
C CYS A 579 7.27 22.90 -26.35
N SER A 580 5.99 23.27 -26.21
CA SER A 580 5.59 24.42 -25.41
C SER A 580 5.66 24.07 -23.91
N ARG A 581 5.49 25.07 -23.04
CA ARG A 581 5.34 24.86 -21.59
C ARG A 581 3.96 24.27 -21.27
N THR A 582 3.73 23.06 -21.73
CA THR A 582 2.49 22.30 -21.56
C THR A 582 2.82 20.92 -21.03
N ALA A 583 2.16 20.51 -19.96
CA ALA A 583 2.32 19.22 -19.34
C ALA A 583 1.01 18.44 -19.41
N TRP A 584 1.09 17.19 -19.85
CA TRP A 584 -0.03 16.26 -19.72
C TRP A 584 -0.04 15.66 -18.32
N VAL A 585 -1.18 15.78 -17.65
CA VAL A 585 -1.48 15.19 -16.37
C VAL A 585 -2.62 14.18 -16.51
N ASP A 586 -2.38 12.95 -16.07
CA ASP A 586 -3.37 11.87 -16.08
C ASP A 586 -2.98 10.80 -15.05
N ASN A 587 -3.79 9.74 -14.98
CA ASN A 587 -3.49 8.52 -14.27
C ASN A 587 -2.17 7.91 -14.77
N THR A 588 -1.30 7.53 -13.84
CA THR A 588 0.05 7.03 -14.11
C THR A 588 0.10 5.93 -15.18
N PRO A 589 -0.80 4.92 -15.22
CA PRO A 589 -0.75 3.88 -16.25
C PRO A 589 -1.02 4.41 -17.66
N GLN A 590 -1.99 5.32 -17.81
CA GLN A 590 -2.34 5.92 -19.10
C GLN A 590 -1.22 6.85 -19.57
N LEU A 591 -0.73 7.70 -18.66
CA LEU A 591 0.37 8.61 -18.94
C LEU A 591 1.64 7.86 -19.37
N LYS A 592 1.99 6.75 -18.71
CA LYS A 592 3.14 5.92 -19.08
C LYS A 592 2.98 5.29 -20.46
N GLN A 593 1.79 4.78 -20.78
CA GLN A 593 1.51 4.22 -22.11
C GLN A 593 1.67 5.28 -23.21
N CYS A 594 1.16 6.49 -22.97
CA CYS A 594 1.31 7.60 -23.91
C CYS A 594 2.74 8.10 -24.01
N PHE A 595 3.46 8.18 -22.89
CA PHE A 595 4.88 8.51 -22.85
C PHE A 595 5.72 7.54 -23.69
N ASP A 596 5.54 6.23 -23.47
CA ASP A 596 6.23 5.18 -24.25
C ASP A 596 5.86 5.26 -25.74
N TYR A 597 4.62 5.62 -26.05
CA TYR A 597 4.17 5.81 -27.42
C TYR A 597 4.84 7.01 -28.08
N LEU A 598 4.88 8.17 -27.41
CA LEU A 598 5.49 9.40 -27.92
C LEU A 598 7.00 9.23 -28.13
N LEU A 599 7.71 8.61 -27.18
CA LEU A 599 9.15 8.33 -27.31
C LEU A 599 9.48 7.48 -28.56
N ARG A 600 8.60 6.54 -28.93
CA ARG A 600 8.82 5.68 -30.10
C ARG A 600 8.61 6.42 -31.42
N HIS A 601 7.65 7.35 -31.48
CA HIS A 601 7.26 8.02 -32.73
C HIS A 601 7.98 9.36 -32.95
N TYR A 602 8.35 10.03 -31.86
CA TYR A 602 8.98 11.36 -31.85
C TYR A 602 10.38 11.29 -31.24
N TYR A 603 11.23 10.41 -31.75
CA TYR A 603 12.56 10.12 -31.20
C TYR A 603 13.52 11.33 -31.14
N TRP A 604 13.23 12.42 -31.87
CA TRP A 604 14.01 13.66 -31.86
C TRP A 604 13.54 14.66 -30.80
N ILE A 605 12.46 14.36 -30.07
CA ILE A 605 11.91 15.18 -29.00
C ILE A 605 12.15 14.48 -27.68
N ASN A 606 12.74 15.20 -26.75
CA ASN A 606 12.97 14.69 -25.40
C ASN A 606 11.70 14.90 -24.57
N PHE A 607 10.97 13.82 -24.32
CA PHE A 607 9.86 13.83 -23.38
C PHE A 607 10.35 13.51 -21.97
N PHE A 608 9.71 14.12 -20.98
CA PHE A 608 9.97 13.87 -19.57
C PHE A 608 8.69 13.42 -18.88
N ILE A 609 8.83 12.53 -17.89
CA ILE A 609 7.75 12.12 -17.00
C ILE A 609 8.17 12.41 -15.56
N GLY A 610 7.26 12.99 -14.77
CA GLY A 610 7.53 13.28 -13.36
C GLY A 610 7.89 12.01 -12.58
N LYS A 611 8.84 12.13 -11.64
CA LYS A 611 9.33 10.98 -10.85
C LYS A 611 8.37 10.51 -9.77
N ARG A 612 7.47 11.39 -9.35
CA ARG A 612 6.46 11.14 -8.31
C ARG A 612 5.07 11.38 -8.91
N PRO A 613 3.99 10.83 -8.34
CA PRO A 613 2.60 11.19 -8.68
C PRO A 613 2.16 12.46 -7.92
N ILE A 614 1.33 13.32 -8.55
CA ILE A 614 0.89 14.61 -7.97
C ILE A 614 0.04 14.32 -6.73
N LEU A 615 -0.93 13.43 -6.93
CA LEU A 615 -1.84 12.97 -5.91
C LEU A 615 -1.54 11.48 -5.70
N GLY A 616 -0.78 11.18 -4.65
CA GLY A 616 -0.57 9.80 -4.20
C GLY A 616 -1.85 9.25 -3.59
N ARG A 617 -2.80 8.83 -4.43
CA ARG A 617 -4.01 8.14 -3.96
C ARG A 617 -3.71 6.64 -3.89
N PRO A 618 -3.64 6.04 -2.70
CA PRO A 618 -3.49 4.59 -2.60
C PRO A 618 -4.74 3.93 -3.18
N THR A 619 -4.56 3.02 -4.13
CA THR A 619 -5.63 2.12 -4.55
C THR A 619 -5.66 0.94 -3.59
N ALA A 620 -6.79 0.76 -2.90
CA ALA A 620 -6.95 -0.28 -1.90
C ALA A 620 -8.14 -1.17 -2.21
N PHE A 621 -8.02 -2.45 -1.89
CA PHE A 621 -9.18 -3.33 -1.80
C PHE A 621 -9.80 -3.20 -0.41
N GLN A 622 -11.07 -2.82 -0.36
CA GLN A 622 -11.86 -2.93 0.85
C GLN A 622 -12.51 -4.31 0.87
N VAL A 623 -12.27 -5.06 1.95
CA VAL A 623 -12.84 -6.40 2.14
C VAL A 623 -13.72 -6.36 3.39
N HIS A 624 -15.00 -6.67 3.24
CA HIS A 624 -15.90 -6.81 4.38
C HIS A 624 -15.74 -8.18 5.04
N ASN A 625 -16.02 -8.27 6.35
CA ASN A 625 -15.94 -9.51 7.13
C ASN A 625 -14.52 -10.14 7.18
N THR A 626 -13.48 -9.30 7.18
CA THR A 626 -12.10 -9.73 7.43
C THR A 626 -11.99 -10.36 8.83
N GLY A 627 -11.35 -11.53 8.91
CA GLY A 627 -11.22 -12.31 10.15
C GLY A 627 -11.80 -13.72 10.04
N VAL A 628 -12.91 -13.89 9.33
CA VAL A 628 -13.48 -15.23 9.03
C VAL A 628 -13.14 -15.67 7.60
N SER A 629 -13.10 -14.73 6.66
CA SER A 629 -12.80 -15.03 5.27
C SER A 629 -11.31 -15.30 5.02
N LYS A 630 -11.00 -16.41 4.34
CA LYS A 630 -9.65 -16.66 3.77
C LYS A 630 -9.31 -15.70 2.62
N LEU A 631 -10.25 -14.87 2.16
CA LEU A 631 -10.07 -13.98 1.02
C LEU A 631 -8.95 -12.95 1.25
N GLY A 632 -8.86 -12.34 2.44
CA GLY A 632 -7.79 -11.38 2.72
C GLY A 632 -6.41 -12.01 2.54
N ARG A 633 -6.21 -13.23 3.06
CA ARG A 633 -4.97 -14.01 2.89
C ARG A 633 -4.70 -14.38 1.43
N ARG A 634 -5.73 -14.79 0.67
CA ARG A 634 -5.59 -15.12 -0.75
C ARG A 634 -5.28 -13.88 -1.61
N MET A 635 -5.89 -12.74 -1.31
CA MET A 635 -5.61 -11.49 -2.01
C MET A 635 -4.20 -11.00 -1.71
N SER A 636 -3.75 -11.09 -0.44
CA SER A 636 -2.35 -10.83 -0.06
C SER A 636 -1.40 -11.72 -0.86
N ALA A 637 -1.65 -13.04 -0.88
CA ALA A 637 -0.83 -13.98 -1.64
C ALA A 637 -0.84 -13.69 -3.16
N PHE A 638 -1.95 -13.21 -3.72
CA PHE A 638 -2.08 -12.83 -5.14
C PHE A 638 -1.31 -11.54 -5.49
N LEU A 639 -1.29 -10.58 -4.57
CA LEU A 639 -0.48 -9.36 -4.70
C LEU A 639 1.01 -9.69 -4.53
N GLU A 640 1.36 -10.41 -3.47
CA GLU A 640 2.74 -10.83 -3.13
C GLU A 640 3.36 -11.75 -4.20
N SER A 641 2.56 -12.55 -4.92
CA SER A 641 3.05 -13.39 -6.01
C SER A 641 3.37 -12.62 -7.29
N GLY A 642 3.07 -11.31 -7.36
CA GLY A 642 3.24 -10.49 -8.57
C GLY A 642 2.22 -10.81 -9.68
N CYS A 643 1.21 -11.64 -9.42
CA CYS A 643 0.18 -11.97 -10.40
C CYS A 643 -0.67 -10.74 -10.76
N TYR A 644 -0.94 -9.87 -9.80
CA TYR A 644 -1.61 -8.60 -10.04
C TYR A 644 -0.82 -7.69 -10.99
N ASP A 645 0.50 -7.57 -10.79
CA ASP A 645 1.36 -6.75 -11.65
C ASP A 645 1.44 -7.29 -13.07
N TYR A 646 1.51 -8.62 -13.21
CA TYR A 646 1.43 -9.28 -14.50
C TYR A 646 0.11 -8.98 -15.21
N PHE A 647 -1.01 -9.10 -14.50
CA PHE A 647 -2.34 -8.79 -15.03
C PHE A 647 -2.49 -7.31 -15.42
N LYS A 648 -2.03 -6.39 -14.58
CA LYS A 648 -2.04 -4.94 -14.81
C LYS A 648 -1.22 -4.59 -16.06
N THR A 649 -0.02 -5.16 -16.18
CA THR A 649 0.87 -4.96 -17.33
C THR A 649 0.25 -5.49 -18.63
N ASN A 650 -0.36 -6.67 -18.60
CA ASN A 650 -1.00 -7.24 -19.78
C ASN A 650 -2.31 -6.53 -20.16
N SER A 651 -3.12 -6.11 -19.18
CA SER A 651 -4.31 -5.30 -19.42
C SER A 651 -3.96 -3.97 -20.10
N SER A 652 -2.88 -3.32 -19.68
CA SER A 652 -2.38 -2.10 -20.32
C SER A 652 -1.84 -2.35 -21.74
N ARG A 653 -1.32 -3.54 -22.02
CA ARG A 653 -0.81 -3.92 -23.36
C ARG A 653 -1.92 -4.20 -24.38
N SER A 654 -3.18 -4.34 -23.96
CA SER A 654 -4.31 -4.64 -24.85
C SER A 654 -4.72 -3.45 -25.75
N GLY A 655 -3.82 -3.12 -26.69
CA GLY A 655 -4.07 -2.93 -28.13
C GLY A 655 -4.84 -1.71 -28.64
N THR A 656 -5.71 -1.08 -27.86
CA THR A 656 -6.66 -0.11 -28.44
C THR A 656 -6.11 1.31 -28.58
N LEU A 657 -5.25 1.75 -27.65
CA LEU A 657 -4.71 3.10 -27.69
C LEU A 657 -3.77 3.26 -28.90
N SER A 658 -2.70 2.47 -28.94
CA SER A 658 -1.65 2.59 -29.97
C SER A 658 -2.16 2.49 -31.41
N ALA A 659 -3.19 1.70 -31.69
CA ALA A 659 -3.76 1.59 -33.03
C ALA A 659 -4.51 2.86 -33.45
N LYS A 660 -5.26 3.47 -32.52
CA LYS A 660 -5.94 4.76 -32.77
C LYS A 660 -4.94 5.90 -32.91
N MET A 661 -3.89 5.89 -32.08
CA MET A 661 -2.88 6.95 -32.10
C MET A 661 -2.15 7.04 -33.44
N LYS A 662 -1.86 5.88 -34.05
CA LYS A 662 -1.05 5.78 -35.27
C LYS A 662 -1.54 6.67 -36.42
N ASN A 663 -2.85 6.78 -36.63
CA ASN A 663 -3.40 7.50 -37.78
C ASN A 663 -3.15 9.01 -37.68
N TYR A 664 -3.35 9.60 -36.50
CA TYR A 664 -3.11 11.02 -36.33
C TYR A 664 -1.62 11.33 -36.10
N THR A 665 -0.84 10.45 -35.49
CA THR A 665 0.62 10.62 -35.41
C THR A 665 1.24 10.79 -36.79
N ILE A 666 0.77 10.04 -37.80
CA ILE A 666 1.21 10.21 -39.18
C ILE A 666 0.84 11.61 -39.70
N SER A 667 -0.40 12.08 -39.49
CA SER A 667 -0.86 13.43 -39.86
C SER A 667 -0.05 14.54 -39.18
N ILE A 668 0.36 14.33 -37.94
CA ILE A 668 1.16 15.27 -37.16
C ILE A 668 2.61 15.26 -37.65
N MET A 669 3.20 14.08 -37.87
CA MET A 669 4.56 13.92 -38.37
C MET A 669 4.75 14.46 -39.79
N THR A 670 3.73 14.45 -40.65
CA THR A 670 3.83 15.05 -42.00
C THR A 670 3.82 16.59 -41.95
N LYS A 671 3.20 17.19 -40.93
CA LYS A 671 3.21 18.65 -40.71
C LYS A 671 4.51 19.12 -40.08
N MET A 672 5.11 18.32 -39.21
CA MET A 672 6.45 18.58 -38.74
C MET A 672 7.47 18.22 -39.81
N ARG A 673 8.49 19.05 -39.96
CA ARG A 673 9.69 18.65 -40.69
C ARG A 673 10.62 18.04 -39.66
N PRO A 674 10.60 16.69 -39.44
CA PRO A 674 11.55 16.10 -38.52
C PRO A 674 12.96 16.48 -38.99
N PRO A 675 13.87 16.84 -38.06
CA PRO A 675 15.26 17.10 -38.44
C PRO A 675 15.75 15.89 -39.24
N LEU A 676 16.42 16.16 -40.36
CA LEU A 676 17.03 15.13 -41.21
C LEU A 676 17.78 14.19 -40.28
N ARG A 677 17.25 12.97 -40.16
CA ARG A 677 17.68 11.98 -39.20
C ARG A 677 19.18 11.80 -39.38
N HIS A 678 19.98 12.45 -38.54
CA HIS A 678 21.34 12.01 -38.31
C HIS A 678 21.09 10.67 -37.63
N GLU A 679 21.19 9.59 -38.41
CA GLU A 679 20.91 8.23 -37.97
C GLU A 679 21.78 8.04 -36.73
N ALA A 680 21.18 8.18 -35.54
CA ALA A 680 21.89 8.08 -34.27
C ALA A 680 22.70 6.80 -34.37
N MET A 681 24.04 6.90 -34.26
CA MET A 681 24.96 5.81 -34.61
C MET A 681 24.41 4.53 -34.00
N ASN A 682 23.79 3.71 -34.85
CA ASN A 682 23.03 2.59 -34.36
C ASN A 682 24.06 1.67 -33.74
N LEU A 683 23.97 1.43 -32.44
CA LEU A 683 24.89 0.60 -31.67
C LEU A 683 25.07 -0.77 -32.35
N SER A 684 24.05 -1.27 -33.05
CA SER A 684 24.12 -2.53 -33.79
C SER A 684 24.92 -2.46 -35.09
N LYS A 685 25.18 -1.27 -35.65
CA LYS A 685 25.96 -1.09 -36.87
C LYS A 685 27.39 -0.67 -36.58
N SER A 686 27.65 0.54 -36.06
CA SER A 686 29.05 1.03 -35.95
C SER A 686 29.79 0.44 -34.76
N ILE A 687 29.13 0.33 -33.60
CA ILE A 687 29.73 -0.24 -32.38
C ILE A 687 29.84 -1.76 -32.50
N SER A 688 28.88 -2.42 -33.14
CA SER A 688 29.00 -3.83 -33.48
C SER A 688 30.25 -4.13 -34.32
N THR A 689 30.61 -3.29 -35.29
CA THR A 689 31.88 -3.48 -36.04
C THR A 689 33.09 -3.42 -35.12
N VAL A 690 33.10 -2.50 -34.15
CA VAL A 690 34.19 -2.42 -33.14
C VAL A 690 34.23 -3.68 -32.29
N PHE A 691 33.09 -4.20 -31.83
CA PHE A 691 33.03 -5.44 -31.06
C PHE A 691 33.38 -6.69 -31.89
N ILE A 692 33.02 -6.74 -33.17
CA ILE A 692 33.37 -7.84 -34.08
C ILE A 692 34.88 -7.83 -34.34
N ILE A 693 35.46 -6.67 -34.65
CA ILE A 693 36.91 -6.51 -34.80
C ILE A 693 37.61 -6.91 -33.49
N PHE A 694 37.05 -6.50 -32.35
CA PHE A 694 37.56 -6.85 -31.03
C PHE A 694 37.55 -8.37 -30.76
N CYS A 695 36.43 -9.04 -30.99
CA CYS A 695 36.33 -10.50 -30.88
C CYS A 695 37.30 -11.19 -31.85
N GLY A 696 37.45 -10.67 -33.06
CA GLY A 696 38.43 -11.16 -34.04
C GLY A 696 39.87 -11.05 -33.54
N LEU A 697 40.24 -9.92 -32.95
CA LEU A 697 41.57 -9.70 -32.37
C LEU A 697 41.82 -10.59 -31.14
N LEU A 698 40.81 -10.79 -30.29
CA LEU A 698 40.90 -11.72 -29.16
C LEU A 698 41.12 -13.16 -29.62
N LEU A 699 40.32 -13.64 -30.57
CA LEU A 699 40.44 -14.98 -31.13
C LEU A 699 41.79 -15.17 -31.83
N SER A 700 42.24 -14.17 -32.58
CA SER A 700 43.59 -14.12 -33.16
C SER A 700 44.67 -14.25 -32.09
N SER A 701 44.58 -13.50 -30.98
CA SER A 701 45.58 -13.57 -29.92
C SER A 701 45.62 -14.94 -29.24
N ILE A 702 44.46 -15.56 -28.99
CA ILE A 702 44.34 -16.91 -28.41
C ILE A 702 44.96 -17.93 -29.37
N TRP A 703 44.67 -17.80 -30.66
CA TRP A 703 45.21 -18.70 -31.68
C TRP A 703 46.73 -18.60 -31.79
N VAL A 704 47.28 -17.37 -31.84
CA VAL A 704 48.72 -17.14 -31.82
C VAL A 704 49.36 -17.71 -30.55
N HIS A 705 48.71 -17.58 -29.39
CA HIS A 705 49.19 -18.14 -28.15
C HIS A 705 49.20 -19.67 -28.16
N MET A 706 48.12 -20.29 -28.65
CA MET A 706 48.03 -21.75 -28.82
C MET A 706 49.13 -22.28 -29.75
N VAL A 707 49.34 -21.64 -30.90
CA VAL A 707 50.41 -22.02 -31.84
C VAL A 707 51.78 -21.87 -31.19
N SER A 708 52.01 -20.79 -30.43
CA SER A 708 53.26 -20.57 -29.70
C SER A 708 53.50 -21.65 -28.64
N VAL A 709 52.48 -22.06 -27.88
CA VAL A 709 52.57 -23.13 -26.89
C VAL A 709 52.86 -24.48 -27.55
N ILE A 710 52.19 -24.81 -28.65
CA ILE A 710 52.44 -26.06 -29.39
C ILE A 710 53.87 -26.09 -29.92
N TYR A 711 54.35 -24.98 -30.49
CA TYR A 711 55.71 -24.85 -30.99
C TYR A 711 56.74 -25.00 -29.86
N PHE A 712 56.50 -24.36 -28.72
CA PHE A 712 57.34 -24.47 -27.54
C PHE A 712 57.38 -25.91 -27.01
N CYS A 713 56.23 -26.57 -26.85
CA CYS A 713 56.16 -27.97 -26.44
C CYS A 713 56.91 -28.89 -27.41
N ARG A 714 56.82 -28.67 -28.72
CA ARG A 714 57.58 -29.45 -29.71
C ARG A 714 59.08 -29.28 -29.55
N ILE A 715 59.57 -28.05 -29.37
CA ILE A 715 60.99 -27.79 -29.14
C ILE A 715 61.46 -28.43 -27.83
N GLU A 716 60.70 -28.30 -26.75
CA GLU A 716 61.05 -28.88 -25.45
C GLU A 716 61.13 -30.41 -25.54
N VAL A 717 60.15 -31.05 -26.19
CA VAL A 717 60.13 -32.51 -26.41
C VAL A 717 61.32 -32.94 -27.27
N MET A 718 61.62 -32.22 -28.37
CA MET A 718 62.79 -32.51 -29.21
C MET A 718 64.12 -32.38 -28.43
N ASN A 719 64.26 -31.32 -27.61
CA ASN A 719 65.45 -31.11 -26.79
C ASN A 719 65.58 -32.19 -25.71
N THR A 720 64.46 -32.61 -25.12
CA THR A 720 64.43 -33.68 -24.12
C THR A 720 64.76 -35.02 -24.74
N ALA A 721 64.18 -35.32 -25.91
CA ALA A 721 64.51 -36.51 -26.70
C ALA A 721 66.01 -36.52 -27.05
N HIS A 722 66.57 -35.40 -27.52
CA HIS A 722 68.00 -35.32 -27.83
C HIS A 722 68.89 -35.54 -26.60
N LYS A 723 68.53 -35.00 -25.43
CA LYS A 723 69.22 -35.28 -24.16
C LYS A 723 69.14 -36.75 -23.78
N VAL A 724 67.96 -37.37 -23.88
CA VAL A 724 67.77 -38.80 -23.58
C VAL A 724 68.57 -39.67 -24.54
N THR A 725 68.57 -39.38 -25.84
CA THR A 725 69.39 -40.11 -26.83
C THR A 725 70.88 -39.99 -26.51
N LYS A 726 71.35 -38.80 -26.08
CA LYS A 726 72.74 -38.59 -25.69
C LYS A 726 73.13 -39.38 -24.43
N VAL A 727 72.22 -39.47 -23.45
CA VAL A 727 72.40 -40.30 -22.24
C VAL A 727 72.39 -41.79 -22.58
N CYS A 728 71.43 -42.25 -23.40
CA CYS A 728 71.39 -43.65 -23.85
C CYS A 728 72.64 -44.05 -24.64
N LEU A 729 73.15 -43.19 -25.52
CA LEU A 729 74.41 -43.42 -26.25
C LEU A 729 75.62 -43.50 -25.30
N SER A 730 75.65 -42.72 -24.21
CA SER A 730 76.71 -42.84 -23.20
C SER A 730 76.62 -44.12 -22.36
N VAL A 731 75.42 -44.67 -22.14
CA VAL A 731 75.21 -45.91 -21.37
C VAL A 731 75.51 -47.16 -22.21
N VAL A 732 75.17 -47.14 -23.51
CA VAL A 732 75.46 -48.26 -24.45
C VAL A 732 76.95 -48.32 -24.83
N GLY A 733 77.71 -47.24 -24.61
CA GLY A 733 79.17 -47.19 -24.83
C GLY A 733 80.02 -47.97 -23.83
N CYS A 734 79.44 -48.70 -22.86
CA CYS A 734 80.18 -49.53 -21.90
C CYS A 734 79.92 -51.01 -22.12
N SER A 735 80.67 -51.64 -23.05
CA SER A 735 81.19 -53.02 -22.94
C SER A 735 81.88 -53.41 -24.26
N TYR A 736 83.07 -52.86 -24.50
CA TYR A 736 84.10 -53.50 -25.31
C TYR A 736 85.42 -53.29 -24.57
N ASN A 737 85.66 -54.15 -23.58
CA ASN A 737 86.97 -54.56 -23.08
C ASN A 737 86.82 -55.93 -22.43
#